data_AF-A0A075AZ13-F1
#
_entry.id   AF-A0A075AZ13-F1
#
_cell.length_a   1.000
_cell.length_b   1.000
_cell.length_c   1.000
_cell.angle_alpha   90.00
_cell.angle_beta   90.00
_cell.angle_gamma   90.00
#
_symmetry.space_group_name_H-M   'P 1'
#
loop_
_entity.id
_entity.type
_entity.pdbx_description
1 polymer ?
#
loop_
_entity_poly.entity_id
_entity_poly.type
_entity_poly.pdbx_seq_one_letter_code
_entity_poly.pdbx_strand_id
1 'polypeptide(L)'
;MSIGLLSAHYTVIIASYLFFWFVEYFSGVVSPVFSKKFSTLPLIVKINWRTKVVSTVHAIFACICGYKVLNLKSLDASNIFGYDPFAGNVYGVVCGYFLYDDKDQIRFDAESMLFKLFKMSIGLLSAHYTVIIASYLFFWFVEYFSGVVSPVFSKKFSTLPLIVKINWRTKVVSTVHAIFACICGYKVLNLKSLDASNIFGYDPFAGNVYGVVCGYFLYDVICCIKYFKLFGIGFLIHGVACLIVYLGSFRPFLMYHGGYFLLYESTTPFLNIHWFLHKLGKSGSKEQKINGVILAVTFLVVRIIFGLYWSIIVIRSIAMNFENIPIEFQFIYLTSNVVLNMLNIYWFTLIMNSIFKTFDMKSLPFFEMEEPSLKSLELHHDRLLYDLEMILNGGFSPLNGFMNLSDYLSYQILSILIRVLEHMKLTDGTTWTIPIVLDVQENHGFTIKERVILTKTVNGKRQDLAMLEIEDIFYPDKSNEALKVFGTNDLYHPGVHYLHKTMGPVYIGGCIVSAIQFPIKILNHSFENLIMTPIQLSEKFEEKKWLDNPIIGFQTRNPMHKAHFELTLHAMTKYGGKLVLQPVVGMTKPGDIDTYTRIKVYQKIISKYQPNEAILSLLPLAMRMAGPREAVWHAIIRKNYGCTHFIVGRDHAGVSDASGNSYYQPYEAQKLALSLADRIGLVIVPVQKIGYSPKLLKYVFVDESSSEDLMTISGTDFRRMLKSNEEIPSWFSFPEVVEVLRGDAK
;
A
#
# COMPACT_ATOMS: atom_id res chain seq x y z
N MET A 1 54.60 -13.39 5.35
CA MET A 1 53.37 -13.81 6.04
C MET A 1 53.26 -13.28 7.48
N SER A 2 54.36 -12.95 8.16
CA SER A 2 54.39 -12.54 9.57
C SER A 2 54.20 -11.03 9.86
N ILE A 3 54.20 -10.15 8.86
CA ILE A 3 53.99 -8.69 9.03
C ILE A 3 52.49 -8.32 8.90
N GLY A 4 51.69 -9.09 8.15
CA GLY A 4 50.24 -8.85 7.98
C GLY A 4 49.38 -9.29 9.17
N LEU A 5 49.84 -10.28 9.95
CA LEU A 5 49.17 -10.71 11.19
C LEU A 5 49.34 -9.68 12.31
N LEU A 6 50.49 -8.99 12.36
CA LEU A 6 50.69 -7.88 13.30
C LEU A 6 49.77 -6.70 12.97
N SER A 7 49.59 -6.32 11.70
CA SER A 7 48.72 -5.18 11.35
C SER A 7 47.24 -5.46 11.62
N ALA A 8 46.77 -6.70 11.45
CA ALA A 8 45.40 -7.10 11.80
C ALA A 8 45.16 -7.04 13.33
N HIS A 9 46.13 -7.47 14.15
CA HIS A 9 46.04 -7.36 15.61
C HIS A 9 46.08 -5.90 16.07
N TYR A 10 46.96 -5.07 15.49
CA TYR A 10 46.98 -3.63 15.79
C TYR A 10 45.70 -2.93 15.31
N THR A 11 45.08 -3.34 14.20
CA THR A 11 43.83 -2.73 13.72
C THR A 11 42.64 -3.12 14.59
N VAL A 12 42.57 -4.36 15.10
CA VAL A 12 41.55 -4.78 16.08
C VAL A 12 41.78 -4.10 17.44
N ILE A 13 43.04 -3.98 17.89
CA ILE A 13 43.39 -3.26 19.12
C ILE A 13 43.04 -1.77 18.98
N ILE A 14 43.37 -1.13 17.86
CA ILE A 14 43.08 0.29 17.59
C ILE A 14 41.59 0.53 17.39
N ALA A 15 40.86 -0.34 16.69
CA ALA A 15 39.41 -0.22 16.52
C ALA A 15 38.68 -0.46 17.84
N SER A 16 39.16 -1.39 18.67
CA SER A 16 38.68 -1.57 20.04
C SER A 16 39.02 -0.34 20.89
N TYR A 17 40.24 0.19 20.82
CA TYR A 17 40.66 1.40 21.54
C TYR A 17 39.87 2.64 21.12
N LEU A 18 39.56 2.80 19.83
CA LEU A 18 38.74 3.89 19.30
C LEU A 18 37.28 3.74 19.69
N PHE A 19 36.74 2.51 19.69
CA PHE A 19 35.40 2.22 20.21
C PHE A 19 35.32 2.49 21.73
N PHE A 20 36.34 2.12 22.50
CA PHE A 20 36.40 2.36 23.93
C PHE A 20 36.66 3.83 24.28
N TRP A 21 37.55 4.53 23.56
CA TRP A 21 37.74 5.97 23.67
C TRP A 21 36.45 6.73 23.33
N PHE A 22 35.70 6.26 22.33
CA PHE A 22 34.41 6.82 21.95
C PHE A 22 33.34 6.58 23.03
N VAL A 23 33.27 5.39 23.63
CA VAL A 23 32.37 5.06 24.75
C VAL A 23 32.74 5.85 26.02
N GLU A 24 34.03 6.02 26.30
CA GLU A 24 34.54 6.78 27.44
C GLU A 24 34.23 8.28 27.30
N TYR A 25 34.48 8.84 26.10
CA TYR A 25 34.14 10.22 25.74
C TYR A 25 32.61 10.46 25.83
N PHE A 26 31.79 9.55 25.29
CA PHE A 26 30.32 9.69 25.33
C PHE A 26 29.71 9.44 26.71
N SER A 27 30.31 8.60 27.56
CA SER A 27 29.87 8.46 28.95
C SER A 27 29.99 9.78 29.74
N GLY A 28 30.92 10.65 29.34
CA GLY A 28 31.05 12.02 29.85
C GLY A 28 29.99 12.99 29.31
N VAL A 29 29.54 12.80 28.07
CA VAL A 29 28.60 13.70 27.37
C VAL A 29 27.13 13.35 27.64
N VAL A 30 26.81 12.07 27.82
CA VAL A 30 25.42 11.58 27.98
C VAL A 30 24.94 11.66 29.43
N SER A 31 25.83 11.49 30.41
CA SER A 31 25.44 11.40 31.83
C SER A 31 24.79 12.68 32.42
N PRO A 32 25.15 13.92 31.99
CA PRO A 32 24.43 15.14 32.41
C PRO A 32 23.01 15.25 31.85
N VAL A 33 22.70 14.58 30.73
CA VAL A 33 21.43 14.71 30.01
C VAL A 33 20.30 13.89 30.66
N PHE A 34 20.64 12.84 31.41
CA PHE A 34 19.65 11.92 32.00
C PHE A 34 19.41 12.11 33.51
N SER A 35 20.20 12.94 34.23
CA SER A 35 19.94 13.22 35.65
C SER A 35 20.65 14.47 36.16
N LYS A 36 19.87 15.47 36.64
CA LYS A 36 20.36 16.68 37.34
C LYS A 36 21.17 16.36 38.62
N LYS A 37 21.03 15.14 39.18
CA LYS A 37 21.79 14.68 40.36
C LYS A 37 23.18 14.15 40.02
N PHE A 38 23.49 13.86 38.75
CA PHE A 38 24.79 13.30 38.37
C PHE A 38 25.90 14.36 38.34
N SER A 39 25.56 15.61 37.99
CA SER A 39 26.51 16.73 37.96
C SER A 39 27.03 17.12 39.34
N THR A 40 26.26 16.87 40.41
CA THR A 40 26.61 17.22 41.79
C THR A 40 27.40 16.14 42.54
N LEU A 41 27.66 14.97 41.93
CA LEU A 41 28.44 13.89 42.56
C LEU A 41 29.94 14.21 42.62
N PRO A 42 30.66 13.79 43.68
CA PRO A 42 32.12 13.89 43.79
C PRO A 42 32.83 13.17 42.64
N LEU A 43 33.99 13.71 42.22
CA LEU A 43 34.75 13.20 41.07
C LEU A 43 35.09 11.70 41.18
N ILE A 44 35.43 11.23 42.39
CA ILE A 44 35.74 9.83 42.67
C ILE A 44 34.55 8.88 42.43
N VAL A 45 33.32 9.36 42.68
CA VAL A 45 32.08 8.59 42.46
C VAL A 45 31.73 8.55 40.98
N LYS A 46 31.96 9.64 40.25
CA LYS A 46 31.82 9.69 38.78
C LYS A 46 32.82 8.76 38.10
N ILE A 47 34.05 8.71 38.58
CA ILE A 47 35.08 7.78 38.09
C ILE A 47 34.66 6.33 38.37
N ASN A 48 34.24 5.98 39.59
CA ASN A 48 33.75 4.63 39.92
C ASN A 48 32.50 4.21 39.15
N TRP A 49 31.60 5.15 38.83
CA TRP A 49 30.44 4.88 37.98
C TRP A 49 30.86 4.60 36.53
N ARG A 50 31.82 5.36 36.00
CA ARG A 50 32.42 5.10 34.67
C ARG A 50 33.08 3.73 34.60
N THR A 51 33.87 3.36 35.60
CA THR A 51 34.49 2.02 35.66
C THR A 51 33.43 0.93 35.78
N LYS A 52 32.37 1.11 36.59
CA LYS A 52 31.27 0.13 36.68
C LYS A 52 30.47 -0.01 35.39
N VAL A 53 30.21 1.05 34.64
CA VAL A 53 29.53 0.96 33.33
C VAL A 53 30.41 0.22 32.33
N VAL A 54 31.71 0.54 32.27
CA VAL A 54 32.66 -0.16 31.41
C VAL A 54 32.80 -1.64 31.80
N SER A 55 32.87 -1.95 33.10
CA SER A 55 32.90 -3.34 33.60
C SER A 55 31.58 -4.08 33.39
N THR A 56 30.44 -3.40 33.44
CA THR A 56 29.11 -4.01 33.19
C THR A 56 28.91 -4.28 31.71
N VAL A 57 29.39 -3.40 30.82
CA VAL A 57 29.41 -3.64 29.37
C VAL A 57 30.39 -4.76 29.02
N HIS A 58 31.57 -4.82 29.67
CA HIS A 58 32.49 -5.95 29.59
C HIS A 58 31.81 -7.26 30.03
N ALA A 59 31.11 -7.24 31.16
CA ALA A 59 30.41 -8.41 31.70
C ALA A 59 29.21 -8.82 30.84
N ILE A 60 28.47 -7.89 30.25
CA ILE A 60 27.36 -8.19 29.32
C ILE A 60 27.90 -8.77 28.02
N PHE A 61 28.99 -8.24 27.46
CA PHE A 61 29.61 -8.78 26.24
C PHE A 61 30.20 -10.18 26.51
N ALA A 62 30.89 -10.36 27.65
CA ALA A 62 31.38 -11.66 28.10
C ALA A 62 30.25 -12.64 28.45
N CYS A 63 29.13 -12.18 29.00
CA CYS A 63 27.94 -13.00 29.26
C CYS A 63 27.18 -13.34 27.97
N ILE A 64 27.11 -12.46 26.97
CA ILE A 64 26.49 -12.77 25.67
C ILE A 64 27.34 -13.83 24.94
N CYS A 65 28.67 -13.74 25.03
CA CYS A 65 29.59 -14.75 24.50
C CYS A 65 29.64 -16.04 25.36
N GLY A 66 29.49 -15.94 26.69
CA GLY A 66 29.66 -17.05 27.63
C GLY A 66 28.37 -17.76 28.08
N TYR A 67 27.20 -17.11 28.04
CA TYR A 67 25.90 -17.69 28.41
C TYR A 67 25.42 -18.75 27.41
N LYS A 68 25.98 -18.76 26.18
CA LYS A 68 25.83 -19.88 25.24
C LYS A 68 26.81 -21.04 25.46
N VAL A 69 27.85 -20.84 26.28
CA VAL A 69 28.87 -21.86 26.59
C VAL A 69 28.55 -22.61 27.89
N LEU A 70 27.90 -21.95 28.87
CA LEU A 70 27.74 -22.51 30.23
C LEU A 70 26.40 -23.21 30.52
N ASN A 71 25.49 -23.34 29.53
CA ASN A 71 24.23 -24.08 29.70
C ASN A 71 24.26 -25.51 29.13
N LEU A 72 25.45 -26.09 28.93
CA LEU A 72 25.64 -27.53 28.74
C LEU A 72 26.27 -28.12 30.00
N LYS A 73 25.45 -28.34 31.04
CA LYS A 73 25.76 -29.34 32.06
C LYS A 73 25.17 -30.67 31.61
N SER A 74 26.00 -31.70 31.72
CA SER A 74 25.78 -33.11 31.39
C SER A 74 25.42 -33.39 29.93
N LEU A 75 26.40 -33.82 29.15
CA LEU A 75 26.20 -35.01 28.34
C LEU A 75 27.42 -35.91 28.51
N ASP A 76 27.14 -36.93 29.32
CA ASP A 76 27.92 -38.14 29.50
C ASP A 76 28.13 -38.81 28.14
N ALA A 77 29.29 -39.45 28.01
CA ALA A 77 29.81 -39.96 26.75
C ALA A 77 29.18 -41.30 26.37
N SER A 78 27.88 -41.32 26.10
CA SER A 78 27.22 -42.42 25.37
C SER A 78 25.77 -42.06 25.12
N ASN A 79 25.36 -42.16 23.85
CA ASN A 79 24.01 -41.97 23.29
C ASN A 79 23.70 -40.61 22.65
N ILE A 80 22.93 -40.76 21.58
CA ILE A 80 21.98 -39.82 20.95
C ILE A 80 22.52 -39.11 19.70
N PHE A 81 22.53 -39.90 18.61
CA PHE A 81 22.04 -39.45 17.31
C PHE A 81 20.72 -38.68 17.49
N GLY A 82 20.78 -37.35 17.42
CA GLY A 82 19.62 -36.48 17.55
C GLY A 82 19.94 -35.10 16.98
N TYR A 83 19.67 -34.93 15.69
CA TYR A 83 19.96 -33.73 14.90
C TYR A 83 18.85 -32.67 15.07
N ASP A 84 19.20 -31.45 15.49
CA ASP A 84 18.29 -30.27 15.52
C ASP A 84 18.42 -29.46 14.20
N PRO A 85 17.36 -29.39 13.36
CA PRO A 85 17.40 -28.72 12.06
C PRO A 85 17.54 -27.19 12.11
N PHE A 86 17.35 -26.55 13.26
CA PHE A 86 17.48 -25.08 13.36
C PHE A 86 18.89 -24.65 13.82
N ALA A 87 19.56 -25.48 14.63
CA ALA A 87 20.95 -25.25 15.03
C ALA A 87 21.93 -25.49 13.87
N GLY A 88 21.68 -26.48 13.01
CA GLY A 88 22.53 -26.80 11.86
C GLY A 88 22.60 -25.69 10.80
N ASN A 89 21.51 -24.93 10.60
CA ASN A 89 21.45 -23.87 9.59
C ASN A 89 22.13 -22.57 10.01
N VAL A 90 22.26 -22.31 11.31
CA VAL A 90 23.01 -21.14 11.83
C VAL A 90 24.51 -21.47 11.96
N TYR A 91 24.86 -22.73 12.26
CA TYR A 91 26.26 -23.17 12.28
C TYR A 91 26.87 -23.25 10.87
N GLY A 92 26.14 -23.72 9.86
CA GLY A 92 26.62 -23.84 8.49
C GLY A 92 26.89 -22.51 7.77
N VAL A 93 26.40 -21.38 8.30
CA VAL A 93 26.64 -20.04 7.74
C VAL A 93 27.85 -19.35 8.36
N VAL A 94 28.40 -19.86 9.47
CA VAL A 94 29.52 -19.22 10.19
C VAL A 94 30.76 -20.11 10.36
N CYS A 95 30.65 -21.45 10.34
CA CYS A 95 31.82 -22.34 10.38
C CYS A 95 31.62 -23.56 9.45
N GLY A 96 32.63 -23.89 8.64
CA GLY A 96 32.62 -25.01 7.70
C GLY A 96 32.31 -26.37 8.36
N TYR A 97 31.69 -27.26 7.57
CA TYR A 97 31.39 -28.64 7.97
C TYR A 97 32.66 -29.45 8.23
N PHE A 98 32.71 -30.20 9.33
CA PHE A 98 33.72 -31.24 9.57
C PHE A 98 33.24 -32.56 8.94
N LEU A 99 34.11 -33.21 8.16
CA LEU A 99 33.93 -34.61 7.72
C LEU A 99 35.10 -35.44 8.24
N TYR A 100 34.80 -36.67 8.67
CA TYR A 100 35.77 -37.68 9.08
C TYR A 100 36.29 -38.44 7.85
N ASP A 101 37.60 -38.67 7.78
CA ASP A 101 38.25 -39.62 6.89
C ASP A 101 38.39 -40.98 7.60
N ASP A 102 38.58 -42.08 6.86
CA ASP A 102 38.66 -43.50 7.28
C ASP A 102 39.79 -43.82 8.29
N LYS A 103 40.45 -42.79 8.86
CA LYS A 103 41.52 -42.86 9.87
C LYS A 103 41.33 -41.92 11.07
N ASP A 104 40.13 -41.37 11.28
CA ASP A 104 39.74 -40.59 12.47
C ASP A 104 40.63 -39.36 12.80
N GLN A 105 41.17 -38.67 11.78
CA GLN A 105 41.83 -37.37 11.98
C GLN A 105 40.98 -36.20 11.49
N ILE A 106 40.84 -35.18 12.33
CA ILE A 106 40.10 -33.95 12.03
C ILE A 106 40.92 -33.08 11.08
N ARG A 107 40.49 -32.97 9.82
CA ARG A 107 40.97 -31.94 8.88
C ARG A 107 39.97 -30.80 8.78
N PHE A 108 40.46 -29.57 8.91
CA PHE A 108 39.69 -28.36 8.63
C PHE A 108 39.66 -28.16 7.12
N ASP A 109 38.56 -28.51 6.47
CA ASP A 109 38.36 -28.24 5.06
C ASP A 109 37.31 -27.13 4.90
N ALA A 110 37.78 -25.92 4.59
CA ALA A 110 36.94 -24.76 4.31
C ALA A 110 36.30 -24.82 2.90
N GLU A 111 36.41 -25.95 2.19
CA GLU A 111 35.90 -26.12 0.84
C GLU A 111 34.58 -26.92 0.82
N SER A 112 33.46 -26.30 1.21
CA SER A 112 32.16 -26.87 0.86
C SER A 112 31.06 -25.85 0.51
N MET A 113 30.32 -26.27 -0.53
CA MET A 113 29.19 -25.66 -1.26
C MET A 113 29.35 -24.24 -1.83
N LEU A 114 29.77 -23.24 -1.05
CA LEU A 114 30.07 -21.89 -1.56
C LEU A 114 31.30 -21.93 -2.48
N PHE A 115 32.37 -22.64 -2.09
CA PHE A 115 33.58 -22.76 -2.92
C PHE A 115 33.36 -23.53 -4.24
N LYS A 116 32.35 -24.40 -4.32
CA LYS A 116 31.99 -25.10 -5.57
C LYS A 116 31.22 -24.21 -6.55
N LEU A 117 30.50 -23.20 -6.07
CA LEU A 117 30.01 -22.08 -6.89
C LEU A 117 31.10 -21.02 -7.15
N PHE A 118 32.09 -20.90 -6.25
CA PHE A 118 33.25 -20.00 -6.32
C PHE A 118 34.55 -20.71 -6.75
N LYS A 119 34.52 -21.46 -7.86
CA LYS A 119 35.74 -21.68 -8.68
C LYS A 119 36.25 -20.37 -9.34
N MET A 120 35.67 -19.23 -8.99
CA MET A 120 36.12 -17.87 -9.27
C MET A 120 37.17 -17.48 -8.23
N SER A 121 38.43 -17.30 -8.61
CA SER A 121 39.53 -16.97 -7.70
C SER A 121 39.43 -15.55 -7.09
N ILE A 122 38.56 -15.36 -6.09
CA ILE A 122 38.43 -14.08 -5.35
C ILE A 122 39.50 -13.96 -4.25
N GLY A 123 40.76 -14.22 -4.59
CA GLY A 123 41.84 -14.40 -3.62
C GLY A 123 42.07 -13.22 -2.66
N LEU A 124 41.74 -11.99 -3.08
CA LEU A 124 41.93 -10.78 -2.26
C LEU A 124 40.77 -10.53 -1.29
N LEU A 125 39.66 -11.31 -1.35
CA LEU A 125 38.58 -11.22 -0.38
C LEU A 125 39.09 -11.50 1.05
N SER A 126 40.05 -12.43 1.18
CA SER A 126 40.71 -12.76 2.44
C SER A 126 41.41 -11.56 3.10
N ALA A 127 41.79 -10.54 2.32
CA ALA A 127 42.39 -9.31 2.84
C ALA A 127 41.35 -8.29 3.32
N HIS A 128 40.08 -8.41 2.91
CA HIS A 128 39.04 -7.39 3.12
C HIS A 128 37.77 -7.91 3.81
N TYR A 129 37.63 -9.22 4.07
CA TYR A 129 36.42 -9.79 4.66
C TYR A 129 36.08 -9.20 6.04
N THR A 130 37.11 -8.82 6.82
CA THR A 130 36.92 -8.15 8.11
C THR A 130 36.24 -6.79 7.94
N VAL A 131 36.56 -6.04 6.88
CA VAL A 131 35.91 -4.77 6.54
C VAL A 131 34.46 -5.00 6.14
N ILE A 132 34.18 -6.05 5.36
CA ILE A 132 32.80 -6.38 4.95
C ILE A 132 31.95 -6.69 6.18
N ILE A 133 32.43 -7.57 7.07
CA ILE A 133 31.70 -7.96 8.29
C ILE A 133 31.53 -6.76 9.23
N ALA A 134 32.58 -5.99 9.48
CA ALA A 134 32.50 -4.80 10.33
C ALA A 134 31.50 -3.78 9.76
N SER A 135 31.48 -3.59 8.45
CA SER A 135 30.57 -2.66 7.78
C SER A 135 29.13 -3.14 7.82
N TYR A 136 28.89 -4.44 7.61
CA TYR A 136 27.58 -5.05 7.77
C TYR A 136 27.01 -4.84 9.17
N LEU A 137 27.82 -5.10 10.22
CA LEU A 137 27.43 -4.86 11.61
C LEU A 137 27.21 -3.36 11.89
N PHE A 138 28.04 -2.49 11.31
CA PHE A 138 27.89 -1.04 11.42
C PHE A 138 26.54 -0.57 10.86
N PHE A 139 26.11 -1.05 9.69
CA PHE A 139 24.82 -0.61 9.12
C PHE A 139 23.61 -1.11 9.92
N TRP A 140 23.66 -2.31 10.51
CA TRP A 140 22.67 -2.76 11.49
C TRP A 140 22.65 -1.87 12.75
N PHE A 141 23.83 -1.47 13.23
CA PHE A 141 23.95 -0.54 14.34
C PHE A 141 23.34 0.83 13.98
N VAL A 142 23.62 1.38 12.80
CA VAL A 142 23.02 2.64 12.33
C VAL A 142 21.50 2.50 12.24
N GLU A 143 20.99 1.37 11.74
CA GLU A 143 19.55 1.12 11.71
C GLU A 143 18.97 1.15 13.13
N TYR A 144 19.55 0.40 14.07
CA TYR A 144 19.11 0.37 15.48
C TYR A 144 19.15 1.75 16.12
N PHE A 145 20.31 2.42 16.02
CA PHE A 145 20.57 3.73 16.61
C PHE A 145 19.63 4.81 16.05
N SER A 146 19.35 4.78 14.74
CA SER A 146 18.39 5.70 14.14
C SER A 146 16.99 5.59 14.76
N GLY A 147 16.57 4.40 15.22
CA GLY A 147 15.30 4.22 15.93
C GLY A 147 15.27 4.87 17.31
N VAL A 148 16.41 4.90 18.01
CA VAL A 148 16.57 5.54 19.33
C VAL A 148 16.60 7.06 19.19
N VAL A 149 17.23 7.57 18.14
CA VAL A 149 17.50 9.00 17.97
C VAL A 149 16.38 9.74 17.21
N SER A 150 15.65 9.07 16.32
CA SER A 150 14.58 9.70 15.53
C SER A 150 13.48 10.40 16.35
N PRO A 151 13.04 9.91 17.53
CA PRO A 151 12.10 10.63 18.39
C PRO A 151 12.58 12.01 18.85
N VAL A 152 13.90 12.20 18.98
CA VAL A 152 14.50 13.48 19.41
C VAL A 152 14.35 14.54 18.31
N PHE A 153 14.54 14.13 17.05
CA PHE A 153 14.47 15.02 15.89
C PHE A 153 13.04 15.22 15.38
N SER A 154 12.14 14.27 15.62
CA SER A 154 10.74 14.37 15.20
C SER A 154 9.81 13.63 16.15
N LYS A 155 8.97 14.39 16.87
CA LYS A 155 7.89 13.82 17.70
C LYS A 155 6.91 12.97 16.89
N LYS A 156 6.76 13.24 15.58
CA LYS A 156 5.95 12.41 14.68
C LYS A 156 6.49 10.99 14.53
N PHE A 157 7.80 10.76 14.66
CA PHE A 157 8.37 9.42 14.52
C PHE A 157 7.72 8.43 15.49
N SER A 158 7.50 8.84 16.75
CA SER A 158 6.89 7.98 17.78
C SER A 158 5.46 7.57 17.45
N THR A 159 4.72 8.38 16.70
CA THR A 159 3.32 8.12 16.31
C THR A 159 3.20 7.32 15.00
N LEU A 160 4.31 7.06 14.29
CA LEU A 160 4.27 6.31 13.03
C LEU A 160 3.99 4.81 13.26
N PRO A 161 3.28 4.14 12.32
CA PRO A 161 3.16 2.69 12.31
C PRO A 161 4.52 1.98 12.24
N LEU A 162 4.61 0.78 12.80
CA LEU A 162 5.86 0.00 12.89
C LEU A 162 6.56 -0.16 11.53
N ILE A 163 5.80 -0.49 10.48
CA ILE A 163 6.35 -0.68 9.13
C ILE A 163 6.94 0.62 8.56
N VAL A 164 6.34 1.77 8.88
CA VAL A 164 6.84 3.09 8.44
C VAL A 164 8.08 3.49 9.24
N LYS A 165 8.15 3.14 10.54
CA LYS A 165 9.35 3.31 11.36
C LYS A 165 10.52 2.48 10.85
N ILE A 166 10.27 1.25 10.39
CA ILE A 166 11.31 0.41 9.77
C ILE A 166 11.83 1.08 8.49
N ASN A 167 10.95 1.50 7.58
CA ASN A 167 11.36 2.21 6.36
C ASN A 167 12.12 3.53 6.66
N TRP A 168 11.69 4.25 7.70
CA TRP A 168 12.39 5.45 8.17
C TRP A 168 13.85 5.15 8.54
N ARG A 169 14.06 4.10 9.35
CA ARG A 169 15.39 3.70 9.83
C ARG A 169 16.28 3.20 8.69
N THR A 170 15.75 2.40 7.77
CA THR A 170 16.50 1.93 6.59
C THR A 170 16.90 3.09 5.67
N LYS A 171 16.08 4.14 5.56
CA LYS A 171 16.43 5.37 4.82
C LYS A 171 17.51 6.22 5.49
N VAL A 172 17.65 6.15 6.81
CA VAL A 172 18.82 6.74 7.48
C VAL A 172 20.07 5.97 7.09
N VAL A 173 20.01 4.63 7.12
CA VAL A 173 21.15 3.77 6.73
C VAL A 173 21.59 4.02 5.30
N SER A 174 20.66 4.04 4.33
CA SER A 174 21.02 4.30 2.92
C SER A 174 21.53 5.71 2.68
N THR A 175 21.07 6.71 3.45
CA THR A 175 21.67 8.07 3.40
C THR A 175 23.12 8.07 3.89
N VAL A 176 23.41 7.37 5.00
CA VAL A 176 24.78 7.26 5.54
C VAL A 176 25.70 6.54 4.54
N HIS A 177 25.25 5.43 3.97
CA HIS A 177 25.98 4.73 2.92
C HIS A 177 26.23 5.62 1.72
N ALA A 178 25.21 6.33 1.23
CA ALA A 178 25.33 7.16 0.04
C ALA A 178 26.38 8.27 0.18
N ILE A 179 26.42 8.94 1.34
CA ILE A 179 27.43 9.96 1.64
C ILE A 179 28.84 9.34 1.63
N PHE A 180 29.01 8.18 2.29
CA PHE A 180 30.28 7.45 2.27
C PHE A 180 30.68 7.05 0.84
N ALA A 181 29.77 6.44 0.09
CA ALA A 181 29.99 5.95 -1.27
C ALA A 181 30.41 7.06 -2.22
N CYS A 182 29.78 8.24 -2.16
CA CYS A 182 30.17 9.37 -3.01
C CYS A 182 31.55 9.94 -2.67
N ILE A 183 31.84 10.15 -1.38
CA ILE A 183 33.13 10.70 -0.94
C ILE A 183 34.27 9.73 -1.29
N CYS A 184 34.10 8.45 -0.95
CA CYS A 184 35.11 7.44 -1.21
C CYS A 184 35.19 7.08 -2.70
N GLY A 185 34.08 7.05 -3.42
CA GLY A 185 34.04 6.86 -4.87
C GLY A 185 34.86 7.93 -5.59
N TYR A 186 34.66 9.21 -5.26
CA TYR A 186 35.49 10.29 -5.81
C TYR A 186 36.98 10.12 -5.49
N LYS A 187 37.34 9.66 -4.29
CA LYS A 187 38.74 9.37 -3.95
C LYS A 187 39.31 8.21 -4.77
N VAL A 188 38.53 7.15 -4.98
CA VAL A 188 38.93 6.00 -5.80
C VAL A 188 39.22 6.42 -7.25
N LEU A 189 38.43 7.35 -7.80
CA LEU A 189 38.64 7.90 -9.15
C LEU A 189 39.95 8.69 -9.32
N ASN A 190 40.62 9.06 -8.23
CA ASN A 190 41.88 9.80 -8.26
C ASN A 190 43.11 8.93 -7.91
N LEU A 191 42.94 7.60 -7.84
CA LEU A 191 44.02 6.67 -7.53
C LEU A 191 44.81 6.30 -8.79
N LYS A 192 46.03 6.84 -8.89
CA LYS A 192 46.96 6.54 -9.99
C LYS A 192 47.28 5.05 -10.15
N SER A 193 47.17 4.25 -9.08
CA SER A 193 47.36 2.79 -9.08
C SER A 193 46.33 2.06 -9.97
N LEU A 194 45.14 2.64 -10.16
CA LEU A 194 44.08 2.07 -10.99
C LEU A 194 44.13 2.57 -12.44
N ASP A 195 44.83 3.68 -12.72
CA ASP A 195 44.97 4.25 -14.07
C ASP A 195 45.84 3.37 -14.99
N ALA A 196 46.76 2.59 -14.42
CA ALA A 196 47.68 1.74 -15.18
C ALA A 196 47.00 0.49 -15.80
N SER A 197 45.87 0.04 -15.25
CA SER A 197 45.06 -1.05 -15.80
C SER A 197 43.59 -0.86 -15.41
N ASN A 198 42.79 -0.34 -16.33
CA ASN A 198 41.37 -0.06 -16.12
C ASN A 198 40.50 -1.33 -15.94
N ILE A 199 41.03 -2.52 -16.28
CA ILE A 199 40.33 -3.79 -16.10
C ILE A 199 40.88 -4.58 -14.94
N PHE A 200 42.19 -4.78 -14.83
CA PHE A 200 42.77 -5.69 -13.83
C PHE A 200 43.52 -4.97 -12.71
N GLY A 201 43.43 -3.64 -12.65
CA GLY A 201 44.04 -2.82 -11.59
C GLY A 201 43.51 -3.17 -10.21
N TYR A 202 44.41 -3.10 -9.22
CA TYR A 202 44.10 -3.32 -7.82
C TYR A 202 44.67 -2.19 -6.97
N ASP A 203 43.88 -1.72 -6.01
CA ASP A 203 44.34 -0.82 -4.98
C ASP A 203 43.76 -1.24 -3.61
N PRO A 204 44.58 -1.42 -2.55
CA PRO A 204 44.09 -1.83 -1.24
C PRO A 204 43.08 -0.88 -0.61
N PHE A 205 43.20 0.44 -0.86
CA PHE A 205 42.24 1.41 -0.37
C PHE A 205 40.90 1.27 -1.13
N ALA A 206 40.94 1.13 -2.45
CA ALA A 206 39.73 0.85 -3.24
C ALA A 206 39.05 -0.47 -2.81
N GLY A 207 39.85 -1.52 -2.53
CA GLY A 207 39.36 -2.79 -1.98
C GLY A 207 38.66 -2.63 -0.64
N ASN A 208 39.19 -1.82 0.28
CA ASN A 208 38.52 -1.50 1.54
C ASN A 208 37.23 -0.71 1.34
N VAL A 209 37.21 0.27 0.42
CA VAL A 209 36.00 1.03 0.07
C VAL A 209 34.91 0.08 -0.46
N TYR A 210 35.24 -0.82 -1.38
CA TYR A 210 34.30 -1.82 -1.89
C TYR A 210 33.92 -2.86 -0.84
N GLY A 211 34.78 -3.11 0.15
CA GLY A 211 34.44 -3.91 1.34
C GLY A 211 33.31 -3.28 2.15
N VAL A 212 33.37 -1.98 2.39
CA VAL A 212 32.28 -1.24 3.06
C VAL A 212 30.99 -1.29 2.24
N VAL A 213 31.10 -1.13 0.92
CA VAL A 213 29.97 -1.19 -0.02
C VAL A 213 29.32 -2.57 -0.05
N CYS A 214 30.11 -3.65 -0.05
CA CYS A 214 29.60 -5.03 0.06
C CYS A 214 28.90 -5.26 1.40
N GLY A 215 29.44 -4.71 2.50
CA GLY A 215 28.78 -4.77 3.81
C GLY A 215 27.41 -4.09 3.83
N TYR A 216 27.28 -2.94 3.14
CA TYR A 216 26.00 -2.27 2.94
C TYR A 216 25.02 -3.10 2.11
N PHE A 217 25.43 -3.57 0.93
CA PHE A 217 24.51 -4.32 0.06
C PHE A 217 24.12 -5.68 0.67
N LEU A 218 24.98 -6.29 1.49
CA LEU A 218 24.61 -7.46 2.28
C LEU A 218 23.49 -7.13 3.29
N TYR A 219 23.63 -6.01 4.02
CA TYR A 219 22.57 -5.49 4.88
C TYR A 219 21.28 -5.20 4.08
N ASP A 220 21.40 -4.53 2.92
CA ASP A 220 20.28 -4.09 2.09
C ASP A 220 19.50 -5.28 1.49
N VAL A 221 20.20 -6.30 1.00
CA VAL A 221 19.58 -7.56 0.50
C VAL A 221 18.80 -8.25 1.62
N ILE A 222 19.38 -8.37 2.81
CA ILE A 222 18.70 -8.99 3.96
C ILE A 222 17.46 -8.17 4.36
N CYS A 223 17.55 -6.84 4.37
CA CYS A 223 16.40 -5.97 4.61
C CYS A 223 15.31 -6.12 3.55
N CYS A 224 15.69 -6.20 2.27
CA CYS A 224 14.77 -6.42 1.16
C CYS A 224 14.06 -7.77 1.24
N ILE A 225 14.76 -8.84 1.64
CA ILE A 225 14.15 -10.16 1.85
C ILE A 225 13.20 -10.13 3.05
N LYS A 226 13.67 -9.61 4.19
CA LYS A 226 12.90 -9.57 5.45
C LYS A 226 11.64 -8.72 5.33
N TYR A 227 11.71 -7.61 4.60
CA TYR A 227 10.61 -6.68 4.41
C TYR A 227 10.20 -6.59 2.94
N PHE A 228 10.08 -7.75 2.27
CA PHE A 228 9.80 -7.82 0.84
C PHE A 228 8.54 -7.08 0.40
N LYS A 229 7.46 -7.13 1.21
CA LYS A 229 6.22 -6.37 0.93
C LYS A 229 6.42 -4.85 0.91
N LEU A 230 7.46 -4.34 1.57
CA LEU A 230 7.77 -2.91 1.64
C LEU A 230 8.64 -2.46 0.46
N PHE A 231 9.67 -3.24 0.11
CA PHE A 231 10.67 -2.86 -0.89
C PHE A 231 10.36 -3.42 -2.29
N GLY A 232 9.78 -4.61 -2.37
CA GLY A 232 9.46 -5.28 -3.64
C GLY A 232 10.68 -5.85 -4.38
N ILE A 233 10.39 -6.49 -5.52
CA ILE A 233 11.38 -7.26 -6.28
C ILE A 233 12.48 -6.39 -6.91
N GLY A 234 12.15 -5.17 -7.34
CA GLY A 234 13.11 -4.29 -8.01
C GLY A 234 14.29 -3.89 -7.12
N PHE A 235 14.03 -3.55 -5.85
CA PHE A 235 15.07 -3.23 -4.88
C PHE A 235 15.87 -4.48 -4.47
N LEU A 236 15.24 -5.65 -4.37
CA LEU A 236 15.95 -6.90 -4.11
C LEU A 236 16.92 -7.25 -5.25
N ILE A 237 16.48 -7.18 -6.50
CA ILE A 237 17.32 -7.42 -7.69
C ILE A 237 18.48 -6.42 -7.72
N HIS A 238 18.21 -5.14 -7.45
CA HIS A 238 19.25 -4.11 -7.36
C HIS A 238 20.31 -4.46 -6.31
N GLY A 239 19.90 -4.75 -5.07
CA GLY A 239 20.83 -5.06 -3.98
C GLY A 239 21.69 -6.29 -4.28
N VAL A 240 21.09 -7.34 -4.85
CA VAL A 240 21.80 -8.56 -5.24
C VAL A 240 22.80 -8.29 -6.37
N ALA A 241 22.38 -7.58 -7.43
CA ALA A 241 23.25 -7.25 -8.56
C ALA A 241 24.45 -6.39 -8.11
N CYS A 242 24.21 -5.37 -7.29
CA CYS A 242 25.27 -4.54 -6.73
C CYS A 242 26.24 -5.35 -5.83
N LEU A 243 25.71 -6.20 -4.94
CA LEU A 243 26.54 -7.05 -4.09
C LEU A 243 27.45 -7.96 -4.91
N ILE A 244 26.92 -8.63 -5.94
CA ILE A 244 27.69 -9.54 -6.80
C ILE A 244 28.77 -8.76 -7.56
N VAL A 245 28.43 -7.62 -8.16
CA VAL A 245 29.37 -6.79 -8.92
C VAL A 245 30.53 -6.32 -8.03
N TYR A 246 30.24 -5.76 -6.84
CA TYR A 246 31.31 -5.30 -5.95
C TYR A 246 32.10 -6.44 -5.31
N LEU A 247 31.50 -7.60 -5.04
CA LEU A 247 32.26 -8.80 -4.63
C LEU A 247 33.21 -9.27 -5.73
N GLY A 248 32.80 -9.14 -6.99
CA GLY A 248 33.65 -9.44 -8.14
C GLY A 248 34.94 -8.62 -8.17
N SER A 249 34.96 -7.42 -7.58
CA SER A 249 36.15 -6.56 -7.56
C SER A 249 37.32 -7.16 -6.79
N PHE A 250 37.08 -8.07 -5.83
CA PHE A 250 38.14 -8.74 -5.04
C PHE A 250 38.88 -9.84 -5.79
N ARG A 251 38.46 -10.15 -7.03
CA ARG A 251 39.34 -10.69 -8.06
C ARG A 251 39.62 -9.48 -8.94
N PRO A 252 40.76 -8.79 -8.77
CA PRO A 252 40.96 -7.39 -9.19
C PRO A 252 40.48 -7.15 -10.62
N PHE A 253 39.22 -6.77 -10.74
CA PHE A 253 38.46 -6.77 -11.98
C PHE A 253 37.48 -5.60 -11.92
N LEU A 254 37.63 -4.67 -12.87
CA LEU A 254 36.85 -3.44 -13.01
C LEU A 254 36.84 -2.55 -11.74
N MET A 255 37.86 -2.68 -10.88
CA MET A 255 38.01 -1.82 -9.70
C MET A 255 38.10 -0.33 -10.07
N TYR A 256 38.74 0.00 -11.19
CA TYR A 256 38.77 1.36 -11.73
C TYR A 256 37.36 1.90 -12.00
N HIS A 257 36.50 1.08 -12.63
CA HIS A 257 35.16 1.49 -13.00
C HIS A 257 34.19 1.59 -11.82
N GLY A 258 34.40 0.80 -10.76
CA GLY A 258 33.53 0.81 -9.57
C GLY A 258 33.38 2.20 -8.93
N GLY A 259 34.42 3.04 -8.98
CA GLY A 259 34.39 4.39 -8.41
C GLY A 259 33.34 5.29 -9.09
N TYR A 260 33.14 5.13 -10.40
CA TYR A 260 32.13 5.88 -11.15
C TYR A 260 30.71 5.44 -10.78
N PHE A 261 30.48 4.14 -10.60
CA PHE A 261 29.17 3.62 -10.19
C PHE A 261 28.83 3.94 -8.73
N LEU A 262 29.81 4.14 -7.84
CA LEU A 262 29.54 4.65 -6.49
C LEU A 262 28.97 6.08 -6.50
N LEU A 263 29.26 6.89 -7.51
CA LEU A 263 28.69 8.23 -7.63
C LEU A 263 27.18 8.20 -7.90
N TYR A 264 26.61 7.06 -8.32
CA TYR A 264 25.15 6.90 -8.48
C TYR A 264 24.41 7.12 -7.16
N GLU A 265 25.07 6.87 -6.03
CA GLU A 265 24.49 7.09 -4.71
C GLU A 265 24.22 8.57 -4.40
N SER A 266 24.76 9.51 -5.19
CA SER A 266 24.55 10.94 -4.98
C SER A 266 23.08 11.36 -5.08
N THR A 267 22.23 10.56 -5.72
CA THR A 267 20.78 10.79 -5.84
C THR A 267 20.01 10.30 -4.60
N THR A 268 20.56 9.33 -3.86
CA THR A 268 19.91 8.64 -2.73
C THR A 268 19.54 9.60 -1.58
N PRO A 269 20.40 10.57 -1.17
CA PRO A 269 20.03 11.55 -0.16
C PRO A 269 18.79 12.37 -0.54
N PHE A 270 18.69 12.83 -1.79
CA PHE A 270 17.54 13.61 -2.25
C PHE A 270 16.26 12.76 -2.29
N LEU A 271 16.36 11.48 -2.68
CA LEU A 271 15.25 10.53 -2.63
C LEU A 271 14.74 10.33 -1.19
N ASN A 272 15.66 10.19 -0.24
CA ASN A 272 15.32 9.98 1.17
C ASN A 272 14.76 11.25 1.80
N ILE A 273 15.33 12.43 1.52
CA ILE A 273 14.78 13.72 1.97
C ILE A 273 13.36 13.92 1.45
N HIS A 274 13.11 13.62 0.17
CA HIS A 274 11.77 13.73 -0.42
C HIS A 274 10.74 12.88 0.35
N TRP A 275 11.12 11.64 0.69
CA TRP A 275 10.29 10.73 1.48
C TRP A 275 10.10 11.21 2.92
N PHE A 276 11.15 11.71 3.59
CA PHE A 276 11.04 12.23 4.94
C PHE A 276 10.10 13.43 5.01
N LEU A 277 10.18 14.37 4.05
CA LEU A 277 9.27 15.50 3.97
C LEU A 277 7.80 15.05 3.87
N HIS A 278 7.52 14.03 3.06
CA HIS A 278 6.19 13.43 2.98
C HIS A 278 5.72 12.86 4.33
N LYS A 279 6.55 12.04 5.00
CA LYS A 279 6.19 11.43 6.29
C LYS A 279 6.12 12.40 7.45
N LEU A 280 6.77 13.56 7.31
CA LEU A 280 6.64 14.68 8.24
C LEU A 280 5.39 15.54 7.98
N GLY A 281 4.55 15.19 7.00
CA GLY A 281 3.35 15.94 6.64
C GLY A 281 3.66 17.26 5.93
N LYS A 282 4.83 17.36 5.29
CA LYS A 282 5.24 18.50 4.46
C LYS A 282 5.01 18.22 2.97
N SER A 283 4.02 17.38 2.66
CA SER A 283 3.65 17.07 1.27
C SER A 283 3.20 18.34 0.54
N GLY A 284 3.77 18.61 -0.64
CA GLY A 284 3.47 19.80 -1.44
C GLY A 284 4.15 21.10 -0.98
N SER A 285 4.93 21.06 0.11
CA SER A 285 5.71 22.21 0.60
C SER A 285 6.75 22.71 -0.42
N LYS A 286 7.16 23.97 -0.29
CA LYS A 286 8.20 24.57 -1.14
C LYS A 286 9.51 23.77 -1.07
N GLU A 287 9.88 23.30 0.12
CA GLU A 287 11.08 22.50 0.35
C GLU A 287 11.01 21.16 -0.37
N GLN A 288 9.84 20.49 -0.33
CA GLN A 288 9.67 19.21 -1.02
C GLN A 288 9.67 19.37 -2.53
N LYS A 289 9.08 20.44 -3.06
CA LYS A 289 9.11 20.79 -4.48
C LYS A 289 10.54 21.04 -4.96
N ILE A 290 11.30 21.89 -4.26
CA ILE A 290 12.72 22.16 -4.58
C ILE A 290 13.53 20.87 -4.56
N ASN A 291 13.40 20.08 -3.49
CA ASN A 291 14.11 18.81 -3.39
C ASN A 291 13.69 17.82 -4.50
N GLY A 292 12.42 17.82 -4.91
CA GLY A 292 11.92 17.03 -6.02
C GLY A 292 12.61 17.37 -7.35
N VAL A 293 12.79 18.67 -7.65
CA VAL A 293 13.53 19.11 -8.84
C VAL A 293 15.00 18.71 -8.76
N ILE A 294 15.65 18.92 -7.61
CA ILE A 294 17.05 18.52 -7.41
C ILE A 294 17.20 17.00 -7.59
N LEU A 295 16.28 16.20 -7.02
CA LEU A 295 16.25 14.76 -7.21
C LEU A 295 16.14 14.38 -8.70
N ALA A 296 15.22 14.99 -9.45
CA ALA A 296 15.05 14.71 -10.87
C ALA A 296 16.32 15.01 -11.68
N VAL A 297 16.86 16.21 -11.50
CA VAL A 297 18.04 16.67 -12.25
C VAL A 297 19.26 15.81 -11.90
N THR A 298 19.50 15.57 -10.61
CA THR A 298 20.62 14.72 -10.19
C THR A 298 20.45 13.28 -10.68
N PHE A 299 19.24 12.72 -10.67
CA PHE A 299 18.98 11.37 -11.19
C PHE A 299 19.22 11.28 -12.70
N LEU A 300 18.71 12.24 -13.47
CA LEU A 300 18.93 12.31 -14.92
C LEU A 300 20.42 12.42 -15.24
N VAL A 301 21.11 13.37 -14.63
CA VAL A 301 22.52 13.65 -14.95
C VAL A 301 23.41 12.47 -14.53
N VAL A 302 23.26 11.98 -13.30
CA VAL A 302 24.19 10.99 -12.73
C VAL A 302 23.86 9.57 -13.16
N ARG A 303 22.58 9.16 -13.10
CA ARG A 303 22.21 7.75 -13.32
C ARG A 303 21.84 7.44 -14.75
N ILE A 304 21.26 8.40 -15.48
CA ILE A 304 20.88 8.19 -16.89
C ILE A 304 22.02 8.61 -17.81
N ILE A 305 22.41 9.88 -17.83
CA ILE A 305 23.38 10.38 -18.80
C ILE A 305 24.79 9.86 -18.50
N PHE A 306 25.33 10.23 -17.34
CA PHE A 306 26.67 9.81 -16.90
C PHE A 306 26.72 8.29 -16.72
N GLY A 307 25.66 7.70 -16.19
CA GLY A 307 25.59 6.29 -15.94
C GLY A 307 25.58 5.41 -17.18
N LEU A 308 24.80 5.77 -18.20
CA LEU A 308 24.81 5.07 -19.48
C LEU A 308 26.16 5.24 -20.19
N TYR A 309 26.76 6.42 -20.13
CA TYR A 309 28.09 6.65 -20.67
C TYR A 309 29.11 5.67 -20.07
N TRP A 310 29.23 5.60 -18.74
CA TRP A 310 30.18 4.68 -18.09
C TRP A 310 29.81 3.21 -18.25
N SER A 311 28.52 2.89 -18.37
CA SER A 311 28.06 1.55 -18.71
C SER A 311 28.56 1.11 -20.09
N ILE A 312 28.48 1.98 -21.10
CA ILE A 312 29.02 1.73 -22.44
C ILE A 312 30.54 1.57 -22.39
N ILE A 313 31.23 2.41 -21.61
CA ILE A 313 32.69 2.28 -21.45
C ILE A 313 33.06 0.92 -20.84
N VAL A 314 32.36 0.44 -19.82
CA VAL A 314 32.62 -0.88 -19.21
C VAL A 314 32.37 -2.01 -20.21
N ILE A 315 31.28 -1.95 -20.97
CA ILE A 315 30.98 -2.95 -22.02
C ILE A 315 32.12 -2.96 -23.05
N ARG A 316 32.61 -1.80 -23.47
CA ARG A 316 33.77 -1.69 -24.39
C ARG A 316 35.05 -2.26 -23.77
N SER A 317 35.34 -1.95 -22.50
CA SER A 317 36.49 -2.50 -21.78
C SER A 317 36.44 -4.04 -21.76
N ILE A 318 35.29 -4.62 -21.40
CA ILE A 318 35.08 -6.08 -21.40
C ILE A 318 35.25 -6.65 -22.81
N ALA A 319 34.65 -6.03 -23.83
CA ALA A 319 34.73 -6.50 -25.21
C ALA A 319 36.17 -6.49 -25.77
N MET A 320 36.96 -5.46 -25.45
CA MET A 320 38.36 -5.36 -25.88
C MET A 320 39.27 -6.39 -25.20
N ASN A 321 38.86 -6.95 -24.08
CA ASN A 321 39.64 -7.92 -23.30
C ASN A 321 38.90 -9.25 -23.15
N PHE A 322 37.97 -9.54 -24.07
CA PHE A 322 37.04 -10.65 -23.98
C PHE A 322 37.76 -12.00 -23.76
N GLU A 323 38.87 -12.23 -24.45
CA GLU A 323 39.64 -13.47 -24.33
C GLU A 323 40.37 -13.61 -22.97
N ASN A 324 40.67 -12.50 -22.30
CA ASN A 324 41.42 -12.46 -21.05
C ASN A 324 40.53 -12.48 -19.80
N ILE A 325 39.22 -12.38 -19.97
CA ILE A 325 38.25 -12.30 -18.87
C ILE A 325 37.51 -13.63 -18.77
N PRO A 326 37.42 -14.26 -17.59
CA PRO A 326 36.63 -15.47 -17.41
C PRO A 326 35.15 -15.24 -17.78
N ILE A 327 34.54 -16.21 -18.48
CA ILE A 327 33.19 -16.08 -19.05
C ILE A 327 32.12 -15.75 -17.99
N GLU A 328 32.31 -16.21 -16.76
CA GLU A 328 31.40 -15.96 -15.65
C GLU A 328 31.38 -14.47 -15.28
N PHE A 329 32.53 -13.81 -15.30
CA PHE A 329 32.65 -12.38 -15.01
C PHE A 329 32.07 -11.54 -16.14
N GLN A 330 32.26 -11.96 -17.39
CA GLN A 330 31.63 -11.31 -18.53
C GLN A 330 30.10 -11.34 -18.39
N PHE A 331 29.54 -12.52 -18.13
CA PHE A 331 28.09 -12.70 -17.99
C PHE A 331 27.54 -11.90 -16.80
N ILE A 332 28.16 -12.02 -15.62
CA ILE A 332 27.73 -11.30 -14.41
C ILE A 332 27.70 -9.79 -14.65
N TYR A 333 28.75 -9.21 -15.21
CA TYR A 333 28.84 -7.75 -15.38
C TYR A 333 27.95 -7.25 -16.53
N LEU A 334 27.85 -7.97 -17.65
CA LEU A 334 26.96 -7.59 -18.75
C LEU A 334 25.49 -7.67 -18.33
N THR A 335 25.07 -8.77 -17.69
CA THR A 335 23.70 -8.92 -17.20
C THR A 335 23.39 -7.89 -16.11
N SER A 336 24.28 -7.70 -15.14
CA SER A 336 24.08 -6.69 -14.09
C SER A 336 24.00 -5.28 -14.67
N ASN A 337 24.81 -4.97 -15.70
CA ASN A 337 24.77 -3.68 -16.37
C ASN A 337 23.40 -3.41 -17.03
N VAL A 338 22.87 -4.38 -17.78
CA VAL A 338 21.53 -4.26 -18.40
C VAL A 338 20.46 -4.10 -17.33
N VAL A 339 20.45 -4.98 -16.32
CA VAL A 339 19.45 -4.97 -15.24
C VAL A 339 19.45 -3.65 -14.47
N LEU A 340 20.63 -3.17 -14.05
CA LEU A 340 20.74 -1.94 -13.26
C LEU A 340 20.36 -0.69 -14.07
N ASN A 341 20.71 -0.64 -15.36
CA ASN A 341 20.29 0.46 -16.22
C ASN A 341 18.78 0.45 -16.49
N MET A 342 18.18 -0.72 -16.72
CA MET A 342 16.72 -0.84 -16.87
C MET A 342 15.99 -0.42 -15.59
N LEU A 343 16.51 -0.78 -14.41
CA LEU A 343 15.97 -0.31 -13.14
C LEU A 343 16.12 1.21 -12.96
N ASN A 344 17.24 1.80 -13.38
CA ASN A 344 17.42 3.26 -13.34
C ASN A 344 16.44 3.98 -14.27
N ILE A 345 16.21 3.46 -15.49
CA ILE A 345 15.19 4.01 -16.40
C ILE A 345 13.81 3.91 -15.75
N TYR A 346 13.46 2.74 -15.20
CA TYR A 346 12.21 2.53 -14.49
C TYR A 346 12.01 3.51 -13.31
N TRP A 347 13.02 3.69 -12.46
CA TRP A 347 12.90 4.64 -11.34
C TRP A 347 12.85 6.09 -11.80
N PHE A 348 13.55 6.45 -12.88
CA PHE A 348 13.48 7.79 -13.44
C PHE A 348 12.07 8.11 -13.95
N THR A 349 11.40 7.16 -14.63
CA THR A 349 10.00 7.37 -15.07
C THR A 349 9.07 7.56 -13.87
N LEU A 350 9.26 6.83 -12.77
CA LEU A 350 8.50 7.04 -11.53
C LEU A 350 8.73 8.43 -10.91
N ILE A 351 9.99 8.90 -10.87
CA ILE A 351 10.35 10.23 -10.36
C ILE A 351 9.68 11.32 -11.21
N MET A 352 9.80 11.22 -12.54
CA MET A 352 9.19 12.17 -13.47
C MET A 352 7.67 12.19 -13.34
N ASN A 353 7.01 11.03 -13.28
CA ASN A 353 5.58 10.94 -13.06
C ASN A 353 5.14 11.58 -11.74
N SER A 354 5.92 11.46 -10.68
CA SER A 354 5.65 12.12 -9.40
C SER A 354 5.79 13.64 -9.51
N ILE A 355 6.77 14.15 -10.25
CA ILE A 355 7.01 15.59 -10.45
C ILE A 355 5.90 16.20 -11.33
N PHE A 356 5.54 15.55 -12.43
CA PHE A 356 4.44 16.01 -13.29
C PHE A 356 3.10 16.06 -12.57
N LYS A 357 2.89 15.21 -11.56
CA LYS A 357 1.70 15.29 -10.69
C LYS A 357 1.78 16.41 -9.65
N THR A 358 2.99 16.84 -9.26
CA THR A 358 3.22 17.78 -8.15
C THR A 358 3.34 19.23 -8.62
N PHE A 359 3.91 19.42 -9.81
CA PHE A 359 3.94 20.70 -10.50
C PHE A 359 2.86 20.63 -11.56
N ASP A 360 1.78 21.39 -11.36
CA ASP A 360 0.79 21.65 -12.38
C ASP A 360 1.46 22.47 -13.51
N MET A 361 2.30 21.81 -14.31
CA MET A 361 3.14 22.44 -15.33
C MET A 361 2.32 23.06 -16.46
N LYS A 362 1.00 22.81 -16.47
CA LYS A 362 0.03 23.54 -17.29
C LYS A 362 -0.09 25.03 -16.93
N SER A 363 0.49 25.47 -15.81
CA SER A 363 0.51 26.87 -15.37
C SER A 363 1.77 27.67 -15.76
N LEU A 364 2.76 27.05 -16.41
CA LEU A 364 3.99 27.74 -16.82
C LEU A 364 3.87 28.27 -18.27
N PRO A 365 4.20 29.56 -18.52
CA PRO A 365 3.91 30.24 -19.79
C PRO A 365 4.86 29.91 -20.95
N PHE A 366 5.57 28.77 -20.93
CA PHE A 366 6.59 28.43 -21.95
C PHE A 366 6.31 27.13 -22.73
N PHE A 367 5.17 26.48 -22.50
CA PHE A 367 4.73 25.32 -23.29
C PHE A 367 3.34 25.58 -23.88
N GLU A 368 3.21 26.60 -24.71
CA GLU A 368 2.22 26.58 -25.79
C GLU A 368 2.83 25.81 -26.97
N MET A 369 2.95 24.50 -26.81
CA MET A 369 2.77 23.64 -27.98
C MET A 369 1.26 23.45 -28.09
N GLU A 370 0.68 23.76 -29.25
CA GLU A 370 -0.68 23.33 -29.57
C GLU A 370 -0.76 21.82 -29.33
N GLU A 371 -1.35 21.41 -28.20
CA GLU A 371 -1.70 20.00 -28.00
C GLU A 371 -2.68 19.67 -29.13
N PRO A 372 -2.41 18.62 -29.96
CA PRO A 372 -3.43 18.12 -30.86
C PRO A 372 -4.67 17.85 -30.01
N SER A 373 -5.82 18.42 -30.40
CA SER A 373 -7.05 18.38 -29.62
C SER A 373 -7.29 16.96 -29.09
N LEU A 374 -7.13 16.77 -27.78
CA LEU A 374 -7.34 15.47 -27.16
C LEU A 374 -8.73 14.98 -27.54
N LYS A 375 -8.82 13.72 -28.00
CA LYS A 375 -10.11 13.12 -28.27
C LYS A 375 -10.96 13.14 -27.00
N SER A 376 -12.26 13.31 -27.17
CA SER A 376 -13.22 13.29 -26.07
C SER A 376 -14.19 12.13 -26.22
N LEU A 377 -14.62 11.58 -25.09
CA LEU A 377 -15.63 10.55 -25.00
C LEU A 377 -16.77 11.04 -24.09
N GLU A 378 -17.96 11.20 -24.67
CA GLU A 378 -19.14 11.62 -23.92
C GLU A 378 -19.75 10.46 -23.12
N LEU A 379 -20.01 10.70 -21.84
CA LEU A 379 -20.68 9.77 -20.95
C LEU A 379 -22.19 9.75 -21.25
N HIS A 380 -22.56 8.81 -22.12
CA HIS A 380 -23.86 8.76 -22.77
C HIS A 380 -25.04 8.39 -21.86
N HIS A 381 -24.81 7.86 -20.65
CA HIS A 381 -25.87 7.60 -19.67
C HIS A 381 -25.44 7.91 -18.24
N ASP A 382 -26.40 8.23 -17.36
CA ASP A 382 -26.11 8.81 -16.04
C ASP A 382 -25.40 7.87 -15.07
N ARG A 383 -25.50 6.54 -15.23
CA ARG A 383 -24.74 5.58 -14.40
C ARG A 383 -23.23 5.84 -14.46
N LEU A 384 -22.69 6.20 -15.62
CA LEU A 384 -21.26 6.50 -15.78
C LEU A 384 -20.86 7.76 -15.00
N LEU A 385 -21.78 8.71 -14.85
CA LEU A 385 -21.54 9.92 -14.06
C LEU A 385 -21.41 9.58 -12.57
N TYR A 386 -22.33 8.76 -12.04
CA TYR A 386 -22.27 8.32 -10.64
C TYR A 386 -21.07 7.40 -10.36
N ASP A 387 -20.73 6.52 -11.29
CA ASP A 387 -19.57 5.65 -11.14
C ASP A 387 -18.27 6.46 -11.18
N LEU A 388 -18.14 7.41 -12.12
CA LEU A 388 -17.00 8.32 -12.19
C LEU A 388 -16.91 9.16 -10.91
N GLU A 389 -18.02 9.73 -10.43
CA GLU A 389 -18.07 10.46 -9.15
C GLU A 389 -17.50 9.64 -7.99
N MET A 390 -17.92 8.38 -7.88
CA MET A 390 -17.49 7.46 -6.81
C MET A 390 -16.03 6.99 -6.96
N ILE A 391 -15.50 6.92 -8.18
CA ILE A 391 -14.05 6.71 -8.43
C ILE A 391 -13.28 7.96 -7.97
N LEU A 392 -13.66 9.14 -8.47
CA LEU A 392 -12.96 10.39 -8.21
C LEU A 392 -12.96 10.78 -6.74
N ASN A 393 -14.06 10.56 -6.02
CA ASN A 393 -14.18 10.91 -4.60
C ASN A 393 -13.57 9.85 -3.67
N GLY A 394 -13.12 8.71 -4.18
CA GLY A 394 -12.52 7.62 -3.40
C GLY A 394 -13.52 6.68 -2.74
N GLY A 395 -14.82 6.84 -2.97
CA GLY A 395 -15.86 5.93 -2.52
C GLY A 395 -15.69 4.50 -3.07
N PHE A 396 -15.08 4.38 -4.26
CA PHE A 396 -14.71 3.11 -4.88
C PHE A 396 -13.25 2.68 -4.70
N SER A 397 -12.52 3.26 -3.72
CA SER A 397 -11.16 2.81 -3.42
C SER A 397 -11.09 1.29 -3.23
N PRO A 398 -10.08 0.59 -3.80
CA PRO A 398 -8.86 1.15 -4.40
C PRO A 398 -8.96 1.44 -5.92
N LEU A 399 -10.14 1.39 -6.54
CA LEU A 399 -10.27 1.69 -7.96
C LEU A 399 -9.79 3.12 -8.25
N ASN A 400 -8.93 3.25 -9.25
CA ASN A 400 -8.40 4.50 -9.77
C ASN A 400 -8.89 4.78 -11.21
N GLY A 401 -9.84 3.97 -11.69
CA GLY A 401 -10.44 4.08 -13.02
C GLY A 401 -11.43 2.97 -13.29
N PHE A 402 -11.81 2.82 -14.56
CA PHE A 402 -12.74 1.79 -15.01
C PHE A 402 -11.98 0.48 -15.26
N MET A 403 -12.60 -0.66 -14.96
CA MET A 403 -11.96 -1.97 -14.98
C MET A 403 -11.55 -2.43 -16.39
N ASN A 404 -10.36 -3.04 -16.48
CA ASN A 404 -9.78 -3.60 -17.70
C ASN A 404 -9.82 -5.15 -17.76
N LEU A 405 -9.41 -5.72 -18.90
CA LEU A 405 -9.49 -7.14 -19.30
C LEU A 405 -8.14 -7.87 -19.29
N SER A 406 -7.03 -7.22 -19.61
CA SER A 406 -5.67 -7.81 -19.63
C SER A 406 -5.11 -7.93 -18.21
N ASP A 407 -4.52 -9.04 -17.76
CA ASP A 407 -3.29 -9.64 -18.29
C ASP A 407 -3.48 -11.04 -18.90
N TYR A 408 -3.38 -11.14 -20.24
CA TYR A 408 -3.69 -12.36 -21.00
C TYR A 408 -2.54 -13.40 -21.11
N LEU A 409 -1.28 -13.13 -20.71
CA LEU A 409 -0.22 -14.17 -20.77
C LEU A 409 0.86 -14.03 -19.68
N SER A 410 0.65 -14.73 -18.56
CA SER A 410 1.60 -15.71 -18.01
C SER A 410 0.99 -16.39 -16.79
N TYR A 411 0.53 -17.62 -17.01
CA TYR A 411 0.16 -18.66 -16.04
C TYR A 411 -0.41 -18.20 -14.67
N GLN A 412 -1.75 -18.29 -14.60
CA GLN A 412 -2.57 -18.48 -13.41
C GLN A 412 -2.92 -17.25 -12.55
N ILE A 413 -3.44 -16.19 -13.18
CA ILE A 413 -4.22 -15.15 -12.48
C ILE A 413 -5.38 -14.72 -13.41
N LEU A 414 -6.64 -15.07 -13.09
CA LEU A 414 -7.84 -14.57 -13.80
C LEU A 414 -7.80 -13.02 -13.89
N SER A 415 -8.35 -12.38 -14.93
CA SER A 415 -8.33 -10.90 -15.09
C SER A 415 -9.07 -10.15 -13.98
N ILE A 416 -8.98 -8.81 -13.85
CA ILE A 416 -9.74 -8.06 -12.83
C ILE A 416 -11.24 -8.30 -13.02
N LEU A 417 -11.77 -8.10 -14.23
CA LEU A 417 -13.19 -8.32 -14.49
C LEU A 417 -13.56 -9.79 -14.24
N ILE A 418 -12.78 -10.75 -14.73
CA ILE A 418 -13.08 -12.17 -14.52
C ILE A 418 -12.96 -12.54 -13.02
N ARG A 419 -12.03 -11.96 -12.26
CA ARG A 419 -11.91 -12.16 -10.81
C ARG A 419 -13.08 -11.55 -10.06
N VAL A 420 -13.59 -10.39 -10.45
CA VAL A 420 -14.79 -9.81 -9.85
C VAL A 420 -16.00 -10.71 -10.16
N LEU A 421 -16.14 -11.17 -11.40
CA LEU A 421 -17.23 -12.04 -11.83
C LEU A 421 -17.16 -13.44 -11.19
N GLU A 422 -16.00 -14.07 -11.11
CA GLU A 422 -15.84 -15.47 -10.66
C GLU A 422 -15.43 -15.61 -9.19
N HIS A 423 -14.72 -14.63 -8.63
CA HIS A 423 -14.06 -14.76 -7.33
C HIS A 423 -14.36 -13.63 -6.34
N MET A 424 -15.09 -12.59 -6.78
CA MET A 424 -15.40 -11.42 -5.99
C MET A 424 -14.15 -10.73 -5.41
N LYS A 425 -13.11 -10.58 -6.24
CA LYS A 425 -11.82 -9.97 -5.86
C LYS A 425 -11.21 -9.14 -6.98
N LEU A 426 -10.37 -8.18 -6.61
CA LEU A 426 -9.41 -7.50 -7.49
C LEU A 426 -8.11 -8.33 -7.62
N THR A 427 -7.17 -7.87 -8.44
CA THR A 427 -5.88 -8.53 -8.70
C THR A 427 -4.98 -8.63 -7.47
N ASP A 428 -4.99 -7.62 -6.60
CA ASP A 428 -4.25 -7.60 -5.34
C ASP A 428 -4.88 -8.49 -4.24
N GLY A 429 -6.02 -9.12 -4.53
CA GLY A 429 -6.78 -9.96 -3.60
C GLY A 429 -7.84 -9.21 -2.78
N THR A 430 -7.97 -7.89 -2.92
CA THR A 430 -8.99 -7.07 -2.29
C THR A 430 -10.38 -7.55 -2.69
N THR A 431 -11.30 -7.72 -1.74
CA THR A 431 -12.69 -8.13 -2.03
C THR A 431 -13.41 -7.05 -2.83
N TRP A 432 -14.06 -7.44 -3.94
CA TRP A 432 -14.84 -6.55 -4.81
C TRP A 432 -15.84 -7.35 -5.66
N THR A 433 -17.11 -6.95 -5.69
CA THR A 433 -18.21 -7.81 -6.19
C THR A 433 -18.97 -7.30 -7.41
N ILE A 434 -18.90 -6.01 -7.71
CA ILE A 434 -19.69 -5.35 -8.77
C ILE A 434 -18.75 -4.76 -9.84
N PRO A 435 -18.90 -5.11 -11.13
CA PRO A 435 -18.05 -4.54 -12.17
C PRO A 435 -18.32 -3.04 -12.35
N ILE A 436 -17.25 -2.25 -12.41
CA ILE A 436 -17.28 -0.79 -12.67
C ILE A 436 -16.56 -0.56 -13.99
N VAL A 437 -17.34 -0.45 -15.06
CA VAL A 437 -16.87 -0.45 -16.45
C VAL A 437 -17.35 0.80 -17.16
N LEU A 438 -16.57 1.27 -18.13
CA LEU A 438 -16.97 2.34 -19.03
C LEU A 438 -17.38 1.72 -20.35
N ASP A 439 -18.69 1.70 -20.59
CA ASP A 439 -19.25 1.19 -21.83
C ASP A 439 -19.43 2.30 -22.88
N VAL A 440 -19.29 1.93 -24.14
CA VAL A 440 -19.43 2.81 -25.30
C VAL A 440 -20.15 2.08 -26.43
N GLN A 441 -20.83 2.83 -27.30
CA GLN A 441 -21.54 2.28 -28.45
C GLN A 441 -20.59 1.66 -29.48
N GLU A 442 -19.46 2.32 -29.71
CA GLU A 442 -18.39 1.88 -30.61
C GLU A 442 -17.03 2.30 -30.06
N ASN A 443 -15.93 1.72 -30.57
CA ASN A 443 -14.57 2.05 -30.12
C ASN A 443 -14.14 3.49 -30.49
N HIS A 444 -14.86 4.22 -31.37
CA HIS A 444 -14.50 5.57 -31.83
C HIS A 444 -13.04 5.71 -32.33
N GLY A 445 -12.42 4.62 -32.77
CA GLY A 445 -11.01 4.58 -33.20
C GLY A 445 -10.02 4.89 -32.07
N PHE A 446 -10.36 4.60 -30.82
CA PHE A 446 -9.42 4.71 -29.70
C PHE A 446 -8.38 3.58 -29.71
N THR A 447 -7.20 3.90 -29.18
CA THR A 447 -6.05 3.00 -29.07
C THR A 447 -5.60 2.86 -27.62
N ILE A 448 -4.95 1.74 -27.30
CA ILE A 448 -4.36 1.52 -25.96
C ILE A 448 -3.28 2.58 -25.71
N LYS A 449 -3.19 3.08 -24.47
CA LYS A 449 -2.37 4.22 -24.03
C LYS A 449 -2.79 5.59 -24.55
N GLU A 450 -3.86 5.68 -25.33
CA GLU A 450 -4.45 6.95 -25.70
C GLU A 450 -5.11 7.62 -24.48
N ARG A 451 -4.96 8.94 -24.39
CA ARG A 451 -5.63 9.76 -23.37
C ARG A 451 -6.85 10.41 -23.96
N VAL A 452 -7.99 10.20 -23.31
CA VAL A 452 -9.29 10.71 -23.73
C VAL A 452 -9.93 11.50 -22.59
N ILE A 453 -10.49 12.65 -22.94
CA ILE A 453 -11.27 13.46 -21.99
C ILE A 453 -12.68 12.89 -21.91
N LEU A 454 -13.09 12.46 -20.72
CA LEU A 454 -14.46 12.09 -20.42
C LEU A 454 -15.30 13.36 -20.27
N THR A 455 -16.41 13.44 -21.00
CA THR A 455 -17.25 14.64 -21.08
C THR A 455 -18.72 14.34 -20.82
N LYS A 456 -19.50 15.39 -20.58
CA LYS A 456 -20.97 15.35 -20.58
C LYS A 456 -21.52 16.65 -21.12
N THR A 457 -22.50 16.58 -22.03
CA THR A 457 -23.24 17.76 -22.45
C THR A 457 -24.40 18.02 -21.48
N VAL A 458 -24.43 19.20 -20.86
CA VAL A 458 -25.51 19.65 -19.97
C VAL A 458 -26.04 20.99 -20.48
N ASN A 459 -27.35 21.08 -20.73
CA ASN A 459 -28.00 22.28 -21.27
C ASN A 459 -27.30 22.83 -22.54
N GLY A 460 -26.90 21.93 -23.45
CA GLY A 460 -26.19 22.28 -24.68
C GLY A 460 -24.73 22.71 -24.50
N LYS A 461 -24.18 22.67 -23.28
CA LYS A 461 -22.78 23.01 -22.98
C LYS A 461 -21.98 21.75 -22.61
N ARG A 462 -20.86 21.56 -23.31
CA ARG A 462 -19.88 20.52 -22.97
C ARG A 462 -19.23 20.80 -21.62
N GLN A 463 -19.18 19.79 -20.77
CA GLN A 463 -18.45 19.76 -19.50
C GLN A 463 -17.36 18.70 -19.58
N ASP A 464 -16.12 19.07 -19.27
CA ASP A 464 -14.99 18.15 -19.20
C ASP A 464 -14.83 17.65 -17.76
N LEU A 465 -14.82 16.33 -17.56
CA LEU A 465 -14.98 15.72 -16.23
C LEU A 465 -13.68 15.10 -15.73
N ALA A 466 -13.02 14.30 -16.55
CA ALA A 466 -11.79 13.61 -16.18
C ALA A 466 -11.01 13.19 -17.43
N MET A 467 -9.72 12.89 -17.26
CA MET A 467 -8.88 12.31 -18.31
C MET A 467 -8.64 10.84 -18.00
N LEU A 468 -9.03 9.97 -18.93
CA LEU A 468 -8.82 8.52 -18.88
C LEU A 468 -7.62 8.17 -19.78
N GLU A 469 -6.68 7.38 -19.27
CA GLU A 469 -5.67 6.70 -20.08
C GLU A 469 -6.16 5.27 -20.34
N ILE A 470 -6.43 4.94 -21.60
CA ILE A 470 -6.99 3.65 -21.99
C ILE A 470 -5.96 2.54 -21.79
N GLU A 471 -6.35 1.49 -21.10
CA GLU A 471 -5.52 0.30 -20.87
C GLU A 471 -5.98 -0.88 -21.71
N ASP A 472 -7.27 -0.93 -22.04
CA ASP A 472 -7.86 -1.98 -22.86
C ASP A 472 -9.21 -1.57 -23.46
N ILE A 473 -9.62 -2.33 -24.47
CA ILE A 473 -10.88 -2.17 -25.17
C ILE A 473 -11.37 -3.56 -25.54
N PHE A 474 -12.58 -3.94 -25.12
CA PHE A 474 -13.06 -5.31 -25.28
C PHE A 474 -14.58 -5.41 -25.38
N TYR A 475 -15.03 -6.58 -25.84
CA TYR A 475 -16.44 -6.93 -25.94
C TYR A 475 -16.78 -7.93 -24.84
N PRO A 476 -17.62 -7.57 -23.85
CA PRO A 476 -18.00 -8.45 -22.76
C PRO A 476 -19.07 -9.48 -23.19
N ASP A 477 -19.05 -10.66 -22.57
CA ASP A 477 -20.22 -11.55 -22.56
C ASP A 477 -21.22 -11.06 -21.51
N LYS A 478 -22.14 -10.20 -21.95
CA LYS A 478 -23.18 -9.60 -21.09
C LYS A 478 -24.13 -10.64 -20.48
N SER A 479 -24.34 -11.78 -21.13
CA SER A 479 -25.20 -12.83 -20.57
C SER A 479 -24.51 -13.55 -19.43
N ASN A 480 -23.21 -13.84 -19.57
CA ASN A 480 -22.42 -14.39 -18.48
C ASN A 480 -22.27 -13.37 -17.34
N GLU A 481 -22.00 -12.10 -17.64
CA GLU A 481 -21.97 -11.03 -16.64
C GLU A 481 -23.30 -10.96 -15.88
N ALA A 482 -24.44 -11.02 -16.57
CA ALA A 482 -25.74 -11.00 -15.94
C ALA A 482 -25.93 -12.14 -14.94
N LEU A 483 -25.64 -13.38 -15.37
CA LEU A 483 -25.74 -14.57 -14.53
C LEU A 483 -24.82 -14.49 -13.31
N LYS A 484 -23.59 -14.00 -13.49
CA LYS A 484 -22.60 -13.92 -12.40
C LYS A 484 -22.92 -12.81 -11.41
N VAL A 485 -23.38 -11.64 -11.88
CA VAL A 485 -23.62 -10.47 -11.04
C VAL A 485 -24.99 -10.49 -10.40
N PHE A 486 -26.04 -10.84 -11.15
CA PHE A 486 -27.43 -10.77 -10.70
C PHE A 486 -28.03 -12.14 -10.38
N GLY A 487 -27.32 -13.25 -10.67
CA GLY A 487 -27.85 -14.60 -10.49
C GLY A 487 -28.89 -15.01 -11.53
N THR A 488 -29.21 -14.14 -12.50
CA THR A 488 -30.21 -14.36 -13.54
C THR A 488 -29.86 -13.57 -14.81
N ASN A 489 -30.37 -14.02 -15.95
CA ASN A 489 -30.33 -13.27 -17.22
C ASN A 489 -31.74 -12.82 -17.65
N ASP A 490 -32.69 -12.79 -16.71
CA ASP A 490 -34.04 -12.30 -16.94
C ASP A 490 -34.06 -10.77 -17.12
N LEU A 491 -34.55 -10.32 -18.28
CA LEU A 491 -34.67 -8.90 -18.65
C LEU A 491 -35.67 -8.12 -17.79
N TYR A 492 -36.49 -8.79 -16.96
CA TYR A 492 -37.33 -8.11 -15.98
C TYR A 492 -36.52 -7.60 -14.77
N HIS A 493 -35.38 -8.24 -14.45
CA HIS A 493 -34.48 -7.75 -13.41
C HIS A 493 -33.89 -6.38 -13.82
N PRO A 494 -34.06 -5.29 -13.06
CA PRO A 494 -33.67 -3.94 -13.48
C PRO A 494 -32.18 -3.80 -13.87
N GLY A 495 -31.30 -4.49 -13.14
CA GLY A 495 -29.87 -4.52 -13.44
C GLY A 495 -29.54 -5.23 -14.76
N VAL A 496 -30.22 -6.34 -15.06
CA VAL A 496 -30.04 -7.13 -16.28
C VAL A 496 -30.62 -6.39 -17.47
N HIS A 497 -31.81 -5.80 -17.29
CA HIS A 497 -32.42 -4.91 -18.27
C HIS A 497 -31.45 -3.82 -18.69
N TYR A 498 -30.86 -3.11 -17.72
CA TYR A 498 -29.93 -2.02 -17.99
C TYR A 498 -28.67 -2.51 -18.72
N LEU A 499 -28.09 -3.64 -18.30
CA LEU A 499 -26.90 -4.22 -18.92
C LEU A 499 -27.12 -4.52 -20.41
N HIS A 500 -28.27 -5.07 -20.77
CA HIS A 500 -28.58 -5.46 -22.15
C HIS A 500 -29.20 -4.35 -23.00
N LYS A 501 -29.97 -3.44 -22.40
CA LYS A 501 -30.77 -2.44 -23.13
C LYS A 501 -30.21 -1.03 -23.10
N THR A 502 -29.32 -0.72 -22.17
CA THR A 502 -28.78 0.64 -22.01
C THR A 502 -27.29 0.69 -22.24
N MET A 503 -26.52 -0.23 -21.67
CA MET A 503 -25.07 -0.21 -21.82
C MET A 503 -24.64 -0.51 -23.26
N GLY A 504 -23.60 0.17 -23.73
CA GLY A 504 -22.93 -0.10 -25.01
C GLY A 504 -22.31 -1.50 -25.09
N PRO A 505 -22.04 -1.99 -26.32
CA PRO A 505 -21.48 -3.33 -26.54
C PRO A 505 -19.96 -3.41 -26.32
N VAL A 506 -19.26 -2.28 -26.18
CA VAL A 506 -17.80 -2.24 -25.99
C VAL A 506 -17.49 -1.66 -24.62
N TYR A 507 -16.59 -2.29 -23.87
CA TYR A 507 -16.04 -1.75 -22.63
C TYR A 507 -14.63 -1.22 -22.86
N ILE A 508 -14.34 -0.08 -22.27
CA ILE A 508 -13.03 0.55 -22.23
C ILE A 508 -12.59 0.60 -20.77
N GLY A 509 -11.53 -0.12 -20.43
CA GLY A 509 -10.90 0.00 -19.11
C GLY A 509 -9.67 0.89 -19.18
N GLY A 510 -9.34 1.46 -18.03
CA GLY A 510 -8.22 2.40 -17.93
C GLY A 510 -8.23 3.21 -16.65
N CYS A 511 -7.08 3.80 -16.36
CA CYS A 511 -6.88 4.64 -15.19
C CYS A 511 -7.35 6.07 -15.45
N ILE A 512 -8.07 6.66 -14.50
CA ILE A 512 -8.25 8.11 -14.48
C ILE A 512 -6.94 8.76 -14.06
N VAL A 513 -6.31 9.47 -14.98
CA VAL A 513 -5.00 10.12 -14.77
C VAL A 513 -5.13 11.54 -14.25
N SER A 514 -6.27 12.19 -14.46
CA SER A 514 -6.59 13.52 -13.92
C SER A 514 -8.09 13.68 -13.73
N ALA A 515 -8.51 14.18 -12.56
CA ALA A 515 -9.85 14.72 -12.36
C ALA A 515 -9.88 16.18 -12.86
N ILE A 516 -10.96 16.59 -13.50
CA ILE A 516 -11.19 17.99 -13.91
C ILE A 516 -12.34 18.55 -13.07
N GLN A 517 -13.48 17.86 -13.06
CA GLN A 517 -14.67 18.23 -12.31
C GLN A 517 -15.46 17.00 -11.85
N PHE A 518 -16.07 17.10 -10.66
CA PHE A 518 -16.96 16.09 -10.10
C PHE A 518 -18.33 16.09 -10.80
N PRO A 519 -18.78 14.94 -11.35
CA PRO A 519 -20.08 14.83 -12.03
C PRO A 519 -21.29 15.25 -11.19
N ILE A 520 -21.27 15.08 -9.86
CA ILE A 520 -22.45 15.38 -9.05
C ILE A 520 -22.83 16.88 -9.07
N LYS A 521 -21.85 17.76 -9.27
CA LYS A 521 -22.05 19.22 -9.35
C LYS A 521 -22.79 19.63 -10.63
N ILE A 522 -22.70 18.83 -11.69
CA ILE A 522 -23.38 19.15 -12.97
C ILE A 522 -24.82 18.61 -13.02
N LEU A 523 -25.16 17.64 -12.16
CA LEU A 523 -26.49 17.06 -12.05
C LEU A 523 -27.47 17.92 -11.20
N ASN A 524 -26.98 19.06 -10.69
CA ASN A 524 -27.76 20.10 -10.00
C ASN A 524 -28.61 19.58 -8.83
N HIS A 525 -27.98 18.86 -7.91
CA HIS A 525 -28.65 18.42 -6.70
C HIS A 525 -28.75 19.58 -5.69
N SER A 526 -29.96 20.04 -5.39
CA SER A 526 -30.23 21.12 -4.41
C SER A 526 -29.72 20.87 -2.96
N PHE A 527 -29.04 19.74 -2.73
CA PHE A 527 -28.58 19.26 -1.44
C PHE A 527 -27.08 18.91 -1.43
N GLU A 528 -26.26 19.59 -2.25
CA GLU A 528 -24.81 19.34 -2.33
C GLU A 528 -24.12 19.29 -0.97
N ASN A 529 -24.55 20.16 -0.03
CA ASN A 529 -24.01 20.22 1.33
C ASN A 529 -24.16 18.92 2.14
N LEU A 530 -25.10 18.05 1.74
CA LEU A 530 -25.31 16.74 2.37
C LEU A 530 -24.56 15.62 1.65
N ILE A 531 -23.99 15.87 0.47
CA ILE A 531 -23.17 14.90 -0.29
C ILE A 531 -21.72 15.08 0.15
N MET A 532 -21.36 14.43 1.26
CA MET A 532 -19.99 14.45 1.77
C MET A 532 -19.16 13.37 1.09
N THR A 533 -17.91 13.69 0.73
CA THR A 533 -16.91 12.70 0.28
C THR A 533 -16.42 11.85 1.47
N PRO A 534 -15.75 10.70 1.22
CA PRO A 534 -15.08 9.91 2.26
C PRO A 534 -14.19 10.75 3.19
N ILE A 535 -13.41 11.68 2.62
CA ILE A 535 -12.50 12.55 3.39
C ILE A 535 -13.31 13.50 4.28
N GLN A 536 -14.32 14.18 3.72
CA GLN A 536 -15.17 15.11 4.47
C GLN A 536 -15.93 14.42 5.60
N LEU A 537 -16.41 13.19 5.36
CA LEU A 537 -17.11 12.43 6.37
C LEU A 537 -16.16 11.97 7.49
N SER A 538 -14.91 11.59 7.14
CA SER A 538 -13.86 11.31 8.12
C SER A 538 -13.53 12.52 8.99
N GLU A 539 -13.38 13.70 8.38
CA GLU A 539 -13.21 14.97 9.12
C GLU A 539 -14.41 15.25 10.03
N LYS A 540 -15.63 14.92 9.59
CA LYS A 540 -16.83 15.08 10.40
C LYS A 540 -16.85 14.15 11.62
N PHE A 541 -16.31 12.93 11.49
CA PHE A 541 -16.15 12.02 12.62
C PHE A 541 -15.15 12.56 13.65
N GLU A 542 -14.06 13.18 13.20
CA GLU A 542 -13.10 13.85 14.08
C GLU A 542 -13.73 15.05 14.81
N GLU A 543 -14.41 15.94 14.09
CA GLU A 543 -15.12 17.10 14.64
C GLU A 543 -16.10 16.67 15.75
N LYS A 544 -16.82 15.57 15.51
CA LYS A 544 -17.81 15.02 16.44
C LYS A 544 -17.24 14.12 17.54
N LYS A 545 -15.92 13.87 17.52
CA LYS A 545 -15.22 12.95 18.44
C LYS A 545 -15.77 11.53 18.39
N TRP A 546 -16.07 11.04 17.19
CA TRP A 546 -16.64 9.71 16.96
C TRP A 546 -15.59 8.62 16.76
N LEU A 547 -14.31 8.96 16.54
CA LEU A 547 -13.26 7.99 16.20
C LEU A 547 -13.05 6.89 17.26
N ASP A 548 -13.38 7.14 18.52
CA ASP A 548 -13.30 6.16 19.61
C ASP A 548 -14.54 5.24 19.70
N ASN A 549 -15.54 5.42 18.83
CA ASN A 549 -16.80 4.69 18.85
C ASN A 549 -17.00 3.90 17.55
N PRO A 550 -17.72 2.77 17.59
CA PRO A 550 -18.20 2.12 16.38
C PRO A 550 -19.03 3.06 15.50
N ILE A 551 -18.59 3.28 14.26
CA ILE A 551 -19.34 4.02 13.25
C ILE A 551 -20.14 3.02 12.41
N ILE A 552 -21.47 3.10 12.47
CA ILE A 552 -22.42 2.16 11.88
C ILE A 552 -23.06 2.80 10.64
N GLY A 553 -22.79 2.24 9.45
CA GLY A 553 -23.41 2.66 8.21
C GLY A 553 -24.78 2.01 7.99
N PHE A 554 -25.77 2.82 7.57
CA PHE A 554 -27.08 2.35 7.13
C PHE A 554 -27.37 2.80 5.70
N GLN A 555 -27.54 1.82 4.81
CA GLN A 555 -27.96 2.01 3.42
C GLN A 555 -29.48 2.08 3.34
N THR A 556 -30.00 3.03 2.56
CA THR A 556 -31.40 2.96 2.12
C THR A 556 -31.60 3.64 0.76
N ARG A 557 -32.58 3.15 0.00
CA ARG A 557 -33.14 3.80 -1.19
C ARG A 557 -34.62 4.16 -1.04
N ASN A 558 -35.24 3.75 0.07
CA ASN A 558 -36.65 3.94 0.37
C ASN A 558 -36.82 4.98 1.49
N PRO A 559 -38.00 5.61 1.61
CA PRO A 559 -38.32 6.36 2.82
C PRO A 559 -38.12 5.51 4.06
N MET A 560 -37.58 6.12 5.12
CA MET A 560 -37.51 5.45 6.40
C MET A 560 -38.86 5.59 7.12
N HIS A 561 -39.18 4.59 7.93
CA HIS A 561 -40.37 4.51 8.79
C HIS A 561 -39.92 4.13 10.19
N LYS A 562 -40.84 4.01 11.15
CA LYS A 562 -40.45 3.69 12.53
C LYS A 562 -39.72 2.36 12.65
N ALA A 563 -40.11 1.35 11.87
CA ALA A 563 -39.36 0.08 11.81
C ALA A 563 -37.88 0.26 11.43
N HIS A 564 -37.57 1.14 10.47
CA HIS A 564 -36.19 1.45 10.08
C HIS A 564 -35.44 2.25 11.16
N PHE A 565 -36.12 3.19 11.81
CA PHE A 565 -35.58 3.98 12.92
C PHE A 565 -35.24 3.08 14.12
N GLU A 566 -36.14 2.20 14.52
CA GLU A 566 -35.94 1.27 15.65
C GLU A 566 -34.85 0.25 15.34
N LEU A 567 -34.77 -0.21 14.10
CA LEU A 567 -33.71 -1.12 13.65
C LEU A 567 -32.32 -0.49 13.75
N THR A 568 -32.19 0.76 13.34
CA THR A 568 -30.91 1.50 13.42
C THR A 568 -30.57 1.86 14.86
N LEU A 569 -31.56 2.27 15.68
CA LEU A 569 -31.39 2.51 17.11
C LEU A 569 -30.96 1.25 17.86
N HIS A 570 -31.54 0.09 17.53
CA HIS A 570 -31.13 -1.20 18.07
C HIS A 570 -29.67 -1.51 17.73
N ALA A 571 -29.26 -1.30 16.48
CA ALA A 571 -27.87 -1.49 16.07
C ALA A 571 -26.91 -0.56 16.83
N MET A 572 -27.26 0.73 16.97
CA MET A 572 -26.47 1.69 17.76
C MET A 572 -26.32 1.25 19.21
N THR A 573 -27.42 0.85 19.85
CA THR A 573 -27.42 0.41 21.25
C THR A 573 -26.60 -0.86 21.44
N LYS A 574 -26.78 -1.86 20.56
CA LYS A 574 -26.10 -3.16 20.63
C LYS A 574 -24.58 -3.03 20.54
N TYR A 575 -24.08 -2.11 19.73
CA TYR A 575 -22.64 -1.93 19.50
C TYR A 575 -22.06 -0.70 20.21
N GLY A 576 -22.87 0.09 20.93
CA GLY A 576 -22.43 1.36 21.52
C GLY A 576 -21.94 2.36 20.46
N GLY A 577 -22.56 2.37 19.28
CA GLY A 577 -22.06 3.07 18.10
C GLY A 577 -22.83 4.33 17.70
N LYS A 578 -22.28 5.04 16.71
CA LYS A 578 -22.83 6.23 16.07
C LYS A 578 -23.30 5.91 14.66
N LEU A 579 -24.39 6.51 14.22
CA LEU A 579 -25.03 6.19 12.94
C LEU A 579 -24.59 7.13 11.82
N VAL A 580 -24.23 6.53 10.69
CA VAL A 580 -24.16 7.21 9.40
C VAL A 580 -25.35 6.76 8.59
N LEU A 581 -26.40 7.59 8.57
CA LEU A 581 -27.54 7.40 7.69
C LEU A 581 -27.12 7.82 6.29
N GLN A 582 -26.92 6.84 5.42
CA GLN A 582 -26.30 7.05 4.11
C GLN A 582 -27.22 6.64 2.95
N PRO A 583 -28.30 7.38 2.68
CA PRO A 583 -29.23 7.05 1.62
C PRO A 583 -28.64 7.30 0.24
N VAL A 584 -29.05 6.50 -0.74
CA VAL A 584 -28.65 6.67 -2.14
C VAL A 584 -29.47 7.78 -2.79
N VAL A 585 -28.80 8.71 -3.44
CA VAL A 585 -29.41 9.82 -4.20
C VAL A 585 -29.06 9.81 -5.69
N GLY A 586 -28.30 8.81 -6.14
CA GLY A 586 -28.14 8.51 -7.56
C GLY A 586 -29.26 7.60 -8.08
N MET A 587 -28.93 6.68 -8.98
CA MET A 587 -29.91 5.77 -9.58
C MET A 587 -30.38 4.70 -8.58
N THR A 588 -31.69 4.58 -8.40
CA THR A 588 -32.33 3.56 -7.56
C THR A 588 -33.25 2.65 -8.40
N LYS A 589 -34.21 1.94 -7.79
CA LYS A 589 -35.10 1.06 -8.54
C LYS A 589 -36.06 1.92 -9.35
N PRO A 590 -36.34 1.58 -10.62
CA PRO A 590 -37.47 2.16 -11.33
C PRO A 590 -38.75 2.04 -10.50
N GLY A 591 -39.44 3.16 -10.29
CA GLY A 591 -40.66 3.24 -9.47
C GLY A 591 -40.45 3.44 -7.96
N ASP A 592 -39.21 3.59 -7.48
CA ASP A 592 -38.95 4.10 -6.13
C ASP A 592 -39.45 5.56 -6.01
N ILE A 593 -39.75 5.98 -4.78
CA ILE A 593 -40.13 7.37 -4.48
C ILE A 593 -38.97 8.31 -4.86
N ASP A 594 -39.31 9.46 -5.41
CA ASP A 594 -38.32 10.40 -5.93
C ASP A 594 -37.31 10.84 -4.86
N THR A 595 -36.12 11.18 -5.33
CA THR A 595 -34.98 11.51 -4.47
C THR A 595 -35.24 12.72 -3.57
N TYR A 596 -35.97 13.74 -4.06
CA TYR A 596 -36.21 14.97 -3.30
C TYR A 596 -37.13 14.71 -2.09
N THR A 597 -38.22 14.00 -2.31
CA THR A 597 -39.14 13.55 -1.25
C THR A 597 -38.43 12.67 -0.23
N ARG A 598 -37.59 11.72 -0.69
CA ARG A 598 -36.80 10.87 0.23
C ARG A 598 -35.85 11.69 1.10
N ILE A 599 -35.15 12.67 0.54
CA ILE A 599 -34.23 13.54 1.31
C ILE A 599 -34.99 14.30 2.40
N LYS A 600 -36.16 14.88 2.10
CA LYS A 600 -37.01 15.52 3.12
C LYS A 600 -37.40 14.54 4.23
N VAL A 601 -37.78 13.31 3.87
CA VAL A 601 -38.08 12.26 4.86
C VAL A 601 -36.88 11.97 5.76
N TYR A 602 -35.68 11.83 5.18
CA TYR A 602 -34.47 11.58 5.97
C TYR A 602 -34.14 12.76 6.89
N GLN A 603 -34.36 14.00 6.47
CA GLN A 603 -34.21 15.19 7.32
C GLN A 603 -35.20 15.21 8.49
N LYS A 604 -36.43 14.70 8.30
CA LYS A 604 -37.41 14.55 9.40
C LYS A 604 -37.08 13.41 10.35
N ILE A 605 -36.44 12.35 9.86
CA ILE A 605 -36.09 11.18 10.68
C ILE A 605 -34.78 11.37 11.44
N ILE A 606 -33.79 12.03 10.83
CA ILE A 606 -32.51 12.28 11.51
C ILE A 606 -32.68 13.12 12.78
N SER A 607 -33.69 13.99 12.83
CA SER A 607 -34.02 14.78 14.02
C SER A 607 -34.68 13.99 15.16
N LYS A 608 -35.03 12.72 14.94
CA LYS A 608 -35.57 11.83 15.97
C LYS A 608 -34.48 11.12 16.79
N TYR A 609 -33.22 11.12 16.33
CA TYR A 609 -32.07 10.63 17.10
C TYR A 609 -31.60 11.69 18.09
N GLN A 610 -30.90 11.30 19.16
CA GLN A 610 -30.35 12.30 20.08
C GLN A 610 -29.26 13.14 19.39
N PRO A 611 -29.02 14.37 19.89
CA PRO A 611 -27.93 15.20 19.40
C PRO A 611 -26.60 14.43 19.40
N ASN A 612 -25.86 14.54 18.30
CA ASN A 612 -24.55 13.89 18.14
C ASN A 612 -24.55 12.35 18.13
N GLU A 613 -25.67 11.71 17.79
CA GLU A 613 -25.75 10.25 17.62
C GLU A 613 -25.78 9.80 16.15
N ALA A 614 -26.30 10.64 15.25
CA ALA A 614 -26.48 10.31 13.85
C ALA A 614 -26.05 11.44 12.91
N ILE A 615 -25.49 11.09 11.75
CA ILE A 615 -25.17 11.99 10.63
C ILE A 615 -25.95 11.52 9.41
N LEU A 616 -26.58 12.45 8.71
CA LEU A 616 -27.13 12.24 7.38
C LEU A 616 -26.06 12.61 6.33
N SER A 617 -25.66 11.65 5.50
CA SER A 617 -24.73 11.86 4.38
C SER A 617 -25.29 11.19 3.13
N LEU A 618 -25.61 11.95 2.10
CA LEU A 618 -26.16 11.40 0.87
C LEU A 618 -25.05 10.69 0.05
N LEU A 619 -25.39 9.56 -0.57
CA LEU A 619 -24.45 8.77 -1.37
C LEU A 619 -24.81 8.86 -2.87
N PRO A 620 -23.92 9.40 -3.75
CA PRO A 620 -24.16 9.51 -5.18
C PRO A 620 -23.89 8.18 -5.91
N LEU A 621 -24.57 7.11 -5.48
CA LEU A 621 -24.41 5.75 -6.01
C LEU A 621 -25.47 5.46 -7.08
N ALA A 622 -25.08 4.78 -8.16
CA ALA A 622 -26.02 4.07 -9.02
C ALA A 622 -26.17 2.62 -8.56
N MET A 623 -27.32 2.28 -7.97
CA MET A 623 -27.59 0.91 -7.52
C MET A 623 -27.78 -0.05 -8.71
N ARG A 624 -27.39 -1.31 -8.51
CA ARG A 624 -27.47 -2.38 -9.52
C ARG A 624 -28.67 -3.32 -9.31
N MET A 625 -29.25 -3.28 -8.11
CA MET A 625 -30.19 -4.28 -7.60
C MET A 625 -29.63 -5.70 -7.60
N ALA A 626 -28.32 -5.85 -7.40
CA ALA A 626 -27.61 -7.13 -7.44
C ALA A 626 -27.59 -7.85 -6.08
N GLY A 627 -28.61 -7.62 -5.24
CA GLY A 627 -28.88 -8.33 -4.00
C GLY A 627 -27.62 -8.63 -3.17
N PRO A 628 -27.22 -9.92 -3.00
CA PRO A 628 -26.06 -10.31 -2.20
C PRO A 628 -24.74 -9.66 -2.60
N ARG A 629 -24.42 -9.59 -3.90
CA ARG A 629 -23.17 -8.98 -4.36
C ARG A 629 -23.14 -7.49 -4.09
N GLU A 630 -24.27 -6.82 -4.26
CA GLU A 630 -24.39 -5.40 -3.97
C GLU A 630 -24.36 -5.10 -2.46
N ALA A 631 -24.82 -6.00 -1.61
CA ALA A 631 -24.67 -5.86 -0.16
C ALA A 631 -23.19 -5.84 0.27
N VAL A 632 -22.36 -6.71 -0.30
CA VAL A 632 -20.90 -6.70 -0.09
C VAL A 632 -20.27 -5.41 -0.62
N TRP A 633 -20.68 -4.98 -1.82
CA TRP A 633 -20.19 -3.74 -2.41
C TRP A 633 -20.56 -2.50 -1.57
N HIS A 634 -21.79 -2.46 -1.04
CA HIS A 634 -22.20 -1.44 -0.09
C HIS A 634 -21.35 -1.45 1.18
N ALA A 635 -20.98 -2.61 1.71
CA ALA A 635 -20.09 -2.70 2.86
C ALA A 635 -18.70 -2.12 2.55
N ILE A 636 -18.13 -2.43 1.37
CA ILE A 636 -16.85 -1.87 0.91
C ILE A 636 -16.95 -0.34 0.79
N ILE A 637 -18.01 0.17 0.15
CA ILE A 637 -18.24 1.61 0.04
C ILE A 637 -18.30 2.23 1.45
N ARG A 638 -19.05 1.65 2.38
CA ARG A 638 -19.18 2.22 3.74
C ARG A 638 -17.87 2.20 4.51
N LYS A 639 -17.06 1.15 4.33
CA LYS A 639 -15.69 1.12 4.84
C LYS A 639 -14.85 2.28 4.29
N ASN A 640 -14.92 2.53 2.98
CA ASN A 640 -14.20 3.65 2.37
C ASN A 640 -14.66 5.01 2.93
N TYR A 641 -15.94 5.13 3.26
CA TYR A 641 -16.52 6.28 3.96
C TYR A 641 -16.25 6.30 5.48
N GLY A 642 -15.37 5.44 5.99
CA GLY A 642 -14.93 5.42 7.39
C GLY A 642 -15.86 4.69 8.36
N CYS A 643 -16.88 3.97 7.88
CA CYS A 643 -17.68 3.11 8.74
C CYS A 643 -16.86 1.90 9.21
N THR A 644 -17.10 1.49 10.45
CA THR A 644 -16.51 0.29 11.06
C THR A 644 -17.49 -0.88 11.10
N HIS A 645 -18.79 -0.57 11.02
CA HIS A 645 -19.91 -1.49 11.06
C HIS A 645 -20.87 -1.16 9.91
N PHE A 646 -21.55 -2.16 9.37
CA PHE A 646 -22.52 -1.95 8.29
C PHE A 646 -23.74 -2.84 8.47
N ILE A 647 -24.92 -2.23 8.47
CA ILE A 647 -26.19 -2.93 8.61
C ILE A 647 -26.56 -3.61 7.29
N VAL A 648 -26.82 -4.91 7.36
CA VAL A 648 -27.33 -5.71 6.24
C VAL A 648 -28.67 -6.31 6.63
N GLY A 649 -29.73 -5.82 6.01
CA GLY A 649 -31.11 -6.21 6.30
C GLY A 649 -31.57 -7.46 5.56
N ARG A 650 -32.84 -7.82 5.75
CA ARG A 650 -33.55 -8.80 4.93
C ARG A 650 -33.67 -8.26 3.50
N ASP A 651 -33.41 -9.12 2.52
CA ASP A 651 -33.53 -8.84 1.08
C ASP A 651 -32.74 -7.59 0.65
N HIS A 652 -31.53 -7.43 1.20
CA HIS A 652 -30.71 -6.23 1.00
C HIS A 652 -30.36 -6.04 -0.47
N ALA A 653 -30.71 -4.86 -1.02
CA ALA A 653 -30.59 -4.55 -2.46
C ALA A 653 -31.35 -5.52 -3.38
N GLY A 654 -32.33 -6.26 -2.85
CA GLY A 654 -33.14 -7.20 -3.61
C GLY A 654 -34.26 -6.55 -4.43
N VAL A 655 -34.75 -7.34 -5.38
CA VAL A 655 -35.83 -7.04 -6.32
C VAL A 655 -36.64 -8.32 -6.60
N SER A 656 -37.86 -8.13 -7.08
CA SER A 656 -38.80 -9.21 -7.42
C SER A 656 -39.04 -9.28 -8.92
N ASP A 657 -39.40 -10.47 -9.40
CA ASP A 657 -39.84 -10.74 -10.76
C ASP A 657 -41.26 -10.20 -11.04
N ALA A 658 -41.76 -10.42 -12.26
CA ALA A 658 -43.08 -9.97 -12.69
C ALA A 658 -44.24 -10.61 -11.90
N SER A 659 -44.02 -11.79 -11.31
CA SER A 659 -44.99 -12.52 -10.51
C SER A 659 -44.95 -12.13 -9.03
N GLY A 660 -44.01 -11.26 -8.64
CA GLY A 660 -43.81 -10.82 -7.26
C GLY A 660 -42.89 -11.73 -6.43
N ASN A 661 -42.25 -12.74 -7.03
CA ASN A 661 -41.27 -13.59 -6.34
C ASN A 661 -39.91 -12.88 -6.27
N SER A 662 -39.19 -12.99 -5.16
CA SER A 662 -37.85 -12.39 -5.06
C SER A 662 -36.84 -13.15 -5.90
N TYR A 663 -35.94 -12.44 -6.58
CA TYR A 663 -34.79 -13.06 -7.26
C TYR A 663 -33.76 -13.62 -6.27
N TYR A 664 -33.73 -13.12 -5.05
CA TYR A 664 -32.75 -13.48 -4.03
C TYR A 664 -33.43 -14.03 -2.79
N GLN A 665 -32.79 -14.98 -2.12
CA GLN A 665 -33.33 -15.50 -0.87
C GLN A 665 -33.25 -14.42 0.23
N PRO A 666 -34.23 -14.33 1.15
CA PRO A 666 -34.36 -13.21 2.09
C PRO A 666 -33.10 -12.85 2.90
N TYR A 667 -32.24 -13.82 3.21
CA TYR A 667 -31.03 -13.61 4.01
C TYR A 667 -29.74 -13.95 3.25
N GLU A 668 -29.81 -14.14 1.93
CA GLU A 668 -28.66 -14.48 1.11
C GLU A 668 -27.58 -13.39 1.14
N ALA A 669 -28.01 -12.13 1.11
CA ALA A 669 -27.11 -10.99 1.24
C ALA A 669 -26.37 -10.95 2.58
N GLN A 670 -27.04 -11.32 3.68
CA GLN A 670 -26.40 -11.41 4.99
C GLN A 670 -25.36 -12.53 5.02
N LYS A 671 -25.71 -13.72 4.52
CA LYS A 671 -24.81 -14.88 4.48
C LYS A 671 -23.54 -14.56 3.69
N LEU A 672 -23.68 -13.93 2.51
CA LEU A 672 -22.53 -13.57 1.69
C LEU A 672 -21.69 -12.45 2.32
N ALA A 673 -22.32 -11.40 2.88
CA ALA A 673 -21.59 -10.34 3.55
C ALA A 673 -20.81 -10.85 4.78
N LEU A 674 -21.42 -11.71 5.60
CA LEU A 674 -20.78 -12.31 6.77
C LEU A 674 -19.59 -13.19 6.37
N SER A 675 -19.71 -14.01 5.32
CA SER A 675 -18.61 -14.88 4.88
C SER A 675 -17.39 -14.12 4.34
N LEU A 676 -17.57 -12.85 3.98
CA LEU A 676 -16.51 -11.97 3.47
C LEU A 676 -16.12 -10.86 4.46
N ALA A 677 -16.73 -10.79 5.65
CA ALA A 677 -16.55 -9.69 6.60
C ALA A 677 -15.07 -9.45 6.97
N ASP A 678 -14.33 -10.50 7.29
CA ASP A 678 -12.90 -10.42 7.64
C ASP A 678 -12.05 -9.88 6.49
N ARG A 679 -12.39 -10.23 5.24
CA ARG A 679 -11.68 -9.76 4.05
C ARG A 679 -12.01 -8.32 3.72
N ILE A 680 -13.27 -7.91 3.93
CA ILE A 680 -13.69 -6.52 3.80
C ILE A 680 -12.98 -5.71 4.89
N GLY A 681 -12.77 -6.26 6.10
CA GLY A 681 -12.21 -5.54 7.24
C GLY A 681 -13.24 -4.59 7.86
N LEU A 682 -14.51 -5.03 7.93
CA LEU A 682 -15.63 -4.29 8.47
C LEU A 682 -16.59 -5.26 9.16
N VAL A 683 -17.20 -4.86 10.29
CA VAL A 683 -18.16 -5.69 11.02
C VAL A 683 -19.54 -5.63 10.36
N ILE A 684 -20.04 -6.77 9.89
CA ILE A 684 -21.40 -6.87 9.38
C ILE A 684 -22.38 -6.95 10.55
N VAL A 685 -23.41 -6.10 10.52
CA VAL A 685 -24.51 -6.06 11.48
C VAL A 685 -25.75 -6.67 10.81
N PRO A 686 -25.93 -8.01 10.89
CA PRO A 686 -27.12 -8.64 10.34
C PRO A 686 -28.33 -8.28 11.21
N VAL A 687 -29.42 -7.88 10.55
CA VAL A 687 -30.68 -7.56 11.22
C VAL A 687 -31.80 -8.42 10.66
N GLN A 688 -32.54 -9.06 11.56
CA GLN A 688 -33.69 -9.88 11.22
C GLN A 688 -34.88 -9.02 10.83
N LYS A 689 -35.95 -9.66 10.34
CA LYS A 689 -37.23 -8.98 10.12
C LYS A 689 -37.68 -8.31 11.42
N ILE A 690 -38.03 -7.03 11.32
CA ILE A 690 -38.57 -6.24 12.43
C ILE A 690 -40.03 -5.88 12.12
N GLY A 691 -40.87 -5.89 13.15
CA GLY A 691 -42.25 -5.41 13.04
C GLY A 691 -42.81 -4.98 14.40
N TYR A 692 -43.99 -4.38 14.37
CA TYR A 692 -44.65 -3.91 15.59
C TYR A 692 -45.51 -5.04 16.19
N SER A 693 -45.23 -5.42 17.44
CA SER A 693 -46.09 -6.34 18.19
C SER A 693 -47.19 -5.53 18.89
N PRO A 694 -48.47 -5.69 18.53
CA PRO A 694 -49.57 -5.03 19.23
C PRO A 694 -49.73 -5.57 20.66
N LYS A 695 -49.28 -6.81 20.92
CA LYS A 695 -49.30 -7.43 22.24
C LYS A 695 -48.29 -6.80 23.20
N LEU A 696 -47.08 -6.53 22.71
CA LEU A 696 -45.98 -5.99 23.50
C LEU A 696 -45.85 -4.46 23.41
N LEU A 697 -46.65 -3.84 22.54
CA LEU A 697 -46.64 -2.39 22.24
C LEU A 697 -45.23 -1.86 21.91
N LYS A 698 -44.43 -2.67 21.23
CA LYS A 698 -43.04 -2.34 20.85
C LYS A 698 -42.64 -3.04 19.56
N TYR A 699 -41.57 -2.56 18.94
CA TYR A 699 -40.95 -3.26 17.82
C TYR A 699 -40.12 -4.42 18.33
N VAL A 700 -40.25 -5.55 17.65
CA VAL A 700 -39.49 -6.76 17.95
C VAL A 700 -38.89 -7.32 16.68
N PHE A 701 -37.70 -7.89 16.82
CA PHE A 701 -37.06 -8.69 15.78
C PHE A 701 -37.61 -10.11 15.86
N VAL A 702 -37.99 -10.68 14.73
CA VAL A 702 -38.47 -12.05 14.63
C VAL A 702 -37.64 -12.83 13.63
N ASP A 703 -37.40 -14.10 13.95
CA ASP A 703 -36.97 -15.08 12.96
C ASP A 703 -38.17 -15.62 12.17
N GLU A 704 -37.90 -16.45 11.17
CA GLU A 704 -38.94 -17.06 10.33
C GLU A 704 -39.79 -18.09 11.08
N SER A 705 -39.32 -18.59 12.23
CA SER A 705 -40.02 -19.56 13.08
C SER A 705 -40.91 -18.95 14.17
N SER A 706 -40.83 -17.63 14.35
CA SER A 706 -41.57 -16.92 15.39
C SER A 706 -43.08 -16.98 15.18
N SER A 707 -43.81 -17.33 16.23
CA SER A 707 -45.27 -17.27 16.28
C SER A 707 -45.82 -15.89 16.69
N GLU A 708 -44.97 -14.87 16.80
CA GLU A 708 -45.37 -13.52 17.20
C GLU A 708 -46.17 -12.85 16.07
N ASP A 709 -47.37 -12.36 16.39
CA ASP A 709 -48.23 -11.67 15.44
C ASP A 709 -47.74 -10.23 15.22
N LEU A 710 -47.01 -10.01 14.13
CA LEU A 710 -46.47 -8.70 13.78
C LEU A 710 -47.39 -7.94 12.83
N MET A 711 -47.77 -6.75 13.24
CA MET A 711 -48.41 -5.80 12.34
C MET A 711 -47.36 -5.24 11.37
N THR A 712 -47.65 -5.38 10.07
CA THR A 712 -46.84 -4.81 8.98
C THR A 712 -47.78 -4.20 7.94
N ILE A 713 -47.33 -3.14 7.26
CA ILE A 713 -48.03 -2.58 6.09
C ILE A 713 -47.14 -2.83 4.88
N SER A 714 -47.68 -3.45 3.84
CA SER A 714 -46.92 -3.68 2.61
C SER A 714 -46.64 -2.35 1.90
N GLY A 715 -45.57 -2.27 1.10
CA GLY A 715 -45.30 -1.06 0.31
C GLY A 715 -46.42 -0.73 -0.69
N THR A 716 -47.19 -1.72 -1.12
CA THR A 716 -48.36 -1.53 -1.99
C THR A 716 -49.52 -0.91 -1.23
N ASP A 717 -49.85 -1.45 -0.05
CA ASP A 717 -50.90 -0.89 0.81
C ASP A 717 -50.54 0.50 1.30
N PHE A 718 -49.28 0.73 1.67
CA PHE A 718 -48.82 2.03 2.10
C PHE A 718 -48.98 3.09 1.00
N ARG A 719 -48.62 2.76 -0.25
CA ARG A 719 -48.82 3.65 -1.40
C ARG A 719 -50.30 3.88 -1.70
N ARG A 720 -51.15 2.85 -1.56
CA ARG A 720 -52.61 2.97 -1.68
C ARG A 720 -53.14 3.96 -0.64
N MET A 721 -52.77 3.78 0.63
CA MET A 721 -53.20 4.64 1.73
C MET A 721 -52.74 6.09 1.58
N LEU A 722 -51.52 6.32 1.07
CA LEU A 722 -51.04 7.66 0.74
C LEU A 722 -51.91 8.33 -0.34
N LYS A 723 -52.26 7.60 -1.41
CA LYS A 723 -53.06 8.12 -2.53
C LYS A 723 -54.52 8.35 -2.17
N SER A 724 -55.13 7.45 -1.39
CA SER A 724 -56.53 7.56 -0.94
C SER A 724 -56.69 8.48 0.28
N ASN A 725 -55.60 9.06 0.78
CA ASN A 725 -55.55 9.86 1.99
C ASN A 725 -56.11 9.12 3.24
N GLU A 726 -56.04 7.79 3.24
CA GLU A 726 -56.37 6.95 4.40
C GLU A 726 -55.40 7.19 5.55
N GLU A 727 -55.89 7.06 6.78
CA GLU A 727 -55.08 7.22 7.98
C GLU A 727 -53.94 6.19 8.02
N ILE A 728 -52.70 6.68 8.09
CA ILE A 728 -51.52 5.83 8.29
C ILE A 728 -51.32 5.70 9.80
N PRO A 729 -51.34 4.47 10.35
CA PRO A 729 -51.20 4.29 11.79
C PRO A 729 -49.91 4.89 12.34
N SER A 730 -50.01 5.51 13.51
CA SER A 730 -48.86 6.13 14.17
C SER A 730 -47.78 5.13 14.58
N TRP A 731 -48.11 3.83 14.72
CA TRP A 731 -47.14 2.76 14.90
C TRP A 731 -46.43 2.38 13.59
N PHE A 732 -46.83 2.84 12.41
CA PHE A 732 -46.12 2.52 11.18
C PHE A 732 -45.04 3.56 10.87
N SER A 733 -45.42 4.84 10.86
CA SER A 733 -44.53 5.95 10.51
C SER A 733 -44.77 7.17 11.39
N PHE A 734 -43.77 8.06 11.48
CA PHE A 734 -43.93 9.34 12.17
C PHE A 734 -44.90 10.25 11.41
N PRO A 735 -45.77 11.02 12.09
CA PRO A 735 -46.72 11.92 11.42
C PRO A 735 -46.05 12.90 10.46
N GLU A 736 -44.90 13.47 10.83
CA GLU A 736 -44.17 14.44 10.00
C GLU A 736 -43.55 13.80 8.75
N VAL A 737 -43.29 12.49 8.80
CA VAL A 737 -42.84 11.71 7.63
C VAL A 737 -44.01 11.44 6.70
N VAL A 738 -45.18 11.11 7.25
CA VAL A 738 -46.42 10.90 6.47
C VAL A 738 -46.84 12.20 5.78
N GLU A 739 -46.73 13.34 6.47
CA GLU A 739 -47.02 14.65 5.90
C GLU A 739 -46.16 14.95 4.67
N VAL A 740 -44.84 14.75 4.77
CA VAL A 740 -43.91 14.91 3.63
C VAL A 740 -44.32 13.99 2.48
N LEU A 741 -44.59 12.72 2.76
CA LEU A 741 -44.95 11.73 1.73
C LEU A 741 -46.32 12.01 1.08
N ARG A 742 -47.25 12.66 1.79
CA ARG A 742 -48.53 13.10 1.23
C ARG A 742 -48.42 14.41 0.46
N GLY A 743 -47.58 15.33 0.91
CA GLY A 743 -47.37 16.64 0.29
C GLY A 743 -46.83 16.55 -1.13
N ASP A 744 -45.97 15.57 -1.39
CA ASP A 744 -45.41 15.28 -2.73
C ASP A 744 -46.26 14.26 -3.53
N ALA A 745 -47.33 13.70 -2.94
CA ALA A 745 -48.28 12.77 -3.60
C ALA A 745 -49.55 13.44 -4.16
N LYS A 746 -49.75 14.72 -3.85
CA LYS A 746 -50.74 15.61 -4.48
C LYS A 746 -50.12 16.26 -5.71
#